data_AF-A0A812DRP8-F1
#
_entry.id   AF-A0A812DRP8-F1
#
_cell.length_a   1.000
_cell.length_b   1.000
_cell.length_c   1.000
_cell.angle_alpha   90.00
_cell.angle_beta   90.00
_cell.angle_gamma   90.00
#
_symmetry.space_group_name_H-M   'P 1'
#
loop_
_entity.id
_entity.type
_entity.pdbx_description
1 polymer ?
#
loop_
_entity_poly.entity_id
_entity_poly.type
_entity_poly.pdbx_seq_one_letter_code
_entity_poly.pdbx_strand_id
1 'polypeptide(L)'
;MEEADMKYCVKCTCLPVNKVQKDQIYWTGKVSCHNIRKCPRPTCKKANESCCRSCPNLSYENKPFWKHKITEFSALLVGSNFTDSVSTHAVAIADISVRDSSLYYSIRLTRLKPASKILFVLENNNIIHQISIGHQQLKKTCRRRCSAMMQLCGVWRKLPLLYHEYLREKQVSLVITTNEYSKGLVKGLIFPSTDKKKETLTAILVAKSMQGAGGRAYFTLDPTETSLDYSITIVTDKERSRTQENITISIGNERKPAFIRWISERELSITGTWLAPEKRASRHLVRGRFSVVIITQTLGTITGKILPRMVCGTFQAVLSGDIIPFYKKYRTGIGSASFQLQQNGNIIYKIGLSRLDSPLRQVIVERNLISGSSGSGSNMWRRRKRNNGNLTKQYRVGDIGYGGWANGTYKKPKVTDLNRLINGELYVKVSTEKRRRMALLGQIVEVPYHEQCNTFTGTPLVLLPPNPNPLKYPVKAYAWLIMGVGCQLHYQIMIQGRTTTLSEPLNAYLTNSDGHINSPHTSENTSIMGNFYDNVVSGTLTAISQHLFKALDNGNATLRIINRRYPSGILEVKVAVPNNCWKLSQDVNGIDSFLVGTSDKDDRQRSKCKFENRWHEEGETWVPSEQELCKTCSCVQGQVSCIDVLCPLLGCQNPIHVEGLCCPVCPDLSIYLSIYLSIYLSIYLSIYIYLSIYLSIL
;
A
#
# COMPACT_ATOMS: atom_id res chain seq x y z
N MET A 1 3.00 -2.55 60.47
CA MET A 1 2.52 -3.46 59.41
C MET A 1 1.36 -2.78 58.74
N GLU A 2 1.56 -2.21 57.56
CA GLU A 2 0.48 -1.92 56.62
C GLU A 2 1.05 -2.21 55.24
N GLU A 3 0.52 -3.28 54.65
CA GLU A 3 0.93 -3.85 53.38
C GLU A 3 0.72 -2.83 52.27
N ALA A 4 1.78 -2.52 51.52
CA ALA A 4 1.67 -1.80 50.27
C ALA A 4 0.87 -2.68 49.29
N ASP A 5 -0.37 -2.28 49.02
CA ASP A 5 -1.28 -2.91 48.08
C ASP A 5 -0.69 -2.87 46.64
N MET A 6 0.14 -3.87 46.32
CA MET A 6 0.71 -4.08 45.00
C MET A 6 -0.42 -4.54 44.07
N LYS A 7 -1.09 -3.60 43.39
CA LYS A 7 -2.01 -3.94 42.29
C LYS A 7 -1.23 -4.64 41.17
N TYR A 8 -1.40 -5.96 41.06
CA TYR A 8 -0.83 -6.77 39.98
C TYR A 8 -1.63 -6.55 38.70
N CYS A 9 -1.17 -5.65 37.86
CA CYS A 9 -1.72 -5.56 36.52
C CYS A 9 -1.22 -6.68 35.64
N VAL A 10 -2.12 -7.42 34.99
CA VAL A 10 -1.78 -8.48 34.06
C VAL A 10 -2.26 -8.12 32.65
N LYS A 11 -1.35 -8.10 31.67
CA LYS A 11 -1.69 -7.98 30.25
C LYS A 11 -1.64 -9.36 29.61
N CYS A 12 -2.81 -9.88 29.22
CA CYS A 12 -2.93 -11.13 28.48
C CYS A 12 -3.08 -10.86 26.98
N THR A 13 -2.26 -11.51 26.17
CA THR A 13 -2.36 -11.48 24.71
C THR A 13 -2.55 -12.90 24.19
N CYS A 14 -3.49 -13.08 23.26
CA CYS A 14 -3.64 -14.34 22.53
C CYS A 14 -2.61 -14.34 21.39
N LEU A 15 -1.61 -15.20 21.50
CA LEU A 15 -0.54 -15.32 20.52
C LEU A 15 -0.83 -16.51 19.59
N PRO A 16 -0.76 -16.34 18.26
CA PRO A 16 -0.87 -17.45 17.34
C PRO A 16 0.36 -18.35 17.50
N VAL A 17 0.18 -19.62 17.86
CA VAL A 17 1.23 -20.65 18.01
C VAL A 17 1.15 -21.63 16.87
N ASN A 18 2.30 -21.90 16.27
CA ASN A 18 2.39 -22.69 15.07
C ASN A 18 2.85 -24.11 15.41
N LYS A 19 2.14 -25.10 14.87
CA LYS A 19 2.63 -26.47 14.76
C LYS A 19 3.01 -26.72 13.30
N VAL A 20 4.29 -27.01 13.06
CA VAL A 20 4.79 -27.37 11.73
C VAL A 20 4.73 -28.88 11.60
N GLN A 21 3.90 -29.40 10.68
CA GLN A 21 3.80 -30.82 10.38
C GLN A 21 3.85 -31.00 8.86
N LYS A 22 4.81 -31.78 8.35
CA LYS A 22 5.00 -32.06 6.90
C LYS A 22 4.95 -30.81 6.00
N ASP A 23 5.75 -29.79 6.31
CA ASP A 23 5.82 -28.51 5.57
C ASP A 23 4.51 -27.67 5.55
N GLN A 24 3.47 -28.09 6.28
CA GLN A 24 2.25 -27.30 6.52
C GLN A 24 2.25 -26.73 7.95
N ILE A 25 1.78 -25.50 8.09
CA ILE A 25 1.70 -24.78 9.36
C ILE A 25 0.24 -24.78 9.83
N TYR A 26 0.00 -25.35 11.01
CA TYR A 26 -1.27 -25.29 11.71
C TYR A 26 -1.22 -24.24 12.82
N TRP A 27 -2.27 -23.43 12.93
CA TRP A 27 -2.37 -22.33 13.88
C TRP A 27 -3.20 -22.76 15.09
N THR A 28 -2.67 -22.51 16.27
CA THR A 28 -3.36 -22.74 17.56
C THR A 28 -3.23 -21.47 18.39
N GLY A 29 -4.28 -21.02 19.08
CA GLY A 29 -4.17 -19.86 19.97
C GLY A 29 -3.54 -20.26 21.31
N LYS A 30 -2.50 -19.54 21.75
CA LYS A 30 -1.99 -19.65 23.13
C LYS A 30 -2.09 -18.30 23.82
N VAL A 31 -2.80 -18.27 24.94
CA VAL A 31 -2.89 -17.08 25.79
C VAL A 31 -1.59 -16.92 26.58
N SER A 32 -0.99 -15.74 26.54
CA SER A 32 0.22 -15.38 27.29
C SER A 32 -0.03 -14.12 28.10
N CYS A 33 0.13 -14.22 29.42
CA CYS A 33 -0.17 -13.16 30.37
C CYS A 33 1.11 -12.68 31.06
N HIS A 34 1.32 -11.36 31.13
CA HIS A 34 2.51 -10.76 31.75
C HIS A 34 2.11 -9.67 32.76
N ASN A 35 2.82 -9.64 33.89
CA ASN A 35 2.58 -8.62 34.91
C ASN A 35 3.25 -7.30 34.55
N ILE A 36 2.49 -6.21 34.49
CA ILE A 36 2.98 -4.85 34.27
C ILE A 36 3.54 -4.33 35.60
N ARG A 37 4.87 -4.25 35.72
CA ARG A 37 5.55 -3.81 36.95
C ARG A 37 5.93 -2.32 36.98
N LYS A 38 6.03 -1.64 35.82
CA LYS A 38 6.36 -0.20 35.72
C LYS A 38 5.59 0.44 34.57
N CYS A 39 4.78 1.45 34.87
CA CYS A 39 4.07 2.26 33.89
C CYS A 39 4.84 3.54 33.56
N PRO A 40 4.92 3.98 32.29
CA PRO A 40 5.45 5.29 31.93
C PRO A 40 4.57 6.41 32.51
N ARG A 41 5.18 7.49 33.01
CA ARG A 41 4.42 8.64 33.55
C ARG A 41 3.77 9.42 32.40
N PRO A 42 2.45 9.65 32.42
CA PRO A 42 1.79 10.46 31.40
C PRO A 42 2.20 11.94 31.52
N THR A 43 2.33 12.61 30.39
CA THR A 43 2.70 14.04 30.28
C THR A 43 1.49 14.99 30.27
N CYS A 44 0.26 14.47 30.40
CA CYS A 44 -0.98 15.25 30.34
C CYS A 44 -1.61 15.47 31.72
N LYS A 45 -2.42 16.54 31.84
CA LYS A 45 -3.11 16.93 33.09
C LYS A 45 -4.31 16.03 33.46
N LYS A 46 -4.91 15.30 32.51
CA LYS A 46 -5.96 14.29 32.74
C LYS A 46 -5.57 12.99 32.06
N ALA A 47 -5.39 11.92 32.82
CA ALA A 47 -5.05 10.59 32.32
C ALA A 47 -6.19 9.61 32.66
N ASN A 48 -6.44 8.63 31.79
CA ASN A 48 -7.49 7.65 31.98
C ASN A 48 -7.13 6.65 33.10
N GLU A 49 -8.16 6.12 33.77
CA GLU A 49 -8.04 5.08 34.81
C GLU A 49 -7.87 3.69 34.20
N SER A 50 -6.73 3.45 33.55
CA SER A 50 -6.29 2.10 33.21
C SER A 50 -5.05 1.74 34.01
N CYS A 51 -4.68 0.46 33.99
CA CYS A 51 -3.50 -0.06 34.68
C CYS A 51 -2.26 0.85 34.55
N CYS A 52 -1.98 1.35 33.35
CA CYS A 52 -1.04 2.44 33.13
C CYS A 52 -1.80 3.69 32.72
N ARG A 53 -1.74 4.74 33.55
CA ARG A 53 -2.34 6.04 33.25
C ARG A 53 -1.86 6.55 31.88
N SER A 54 -2.75 6.57 30.89
CA SER A 54 -2.50 7.03 29.53
C SER A 54 -3.32 8.27 29.23
N CYS A 55 -2.79 9.19 28.42
CA CYS A 55 -3.54 10.37 28.00
C CYS A 55 -4.68 9.96 27.07
N PRO A 56 -5.91 10.47 27.26
CA PRO A 56 -6.96 10.31 26.27
C PRO A 56 -6.49 11.00 24.98
N ASN A 57 -6.41 10.24 23.88
CA ASN A 57 -6.18 10.81 22.55
C ASN A 57 -7.37 11.71 22.21
N LEU A 58 -7.21 13.01 22.43
CA LEU A 58 -8.06 14.04 21.85
C LEU A 58 -7.78 14.07 20.34
N SER A 59 -8.52 13.28 19.55
CA SER A 59 -8.85 13.53 18.13
C SER A 59 -9.39 12.28 17.40
N TYR A 60 -10.68 12.37 17.03
CA TYR A 60 -11.34 11.87 15.81
C TYR A 60 -11.65 10.36 15.60
N GLU A 61 -12.97 10.11 15.52
CA GLU A 61 -13.71 9.03 14.84
C GLU A 61 -13.35 7.57 15.17
N ASN A 62 -14.36 6.78 15.57
CA ASN A 62 -14.37 5.31 15.66
C ASN A 62 -14.15 4.57 14.32
N LYS A 63 -13.42 5.16 13.37
CA LYS A 63 -12.91 4.47 12.18
C LYS A 63 -11.51 3.96 12.48
N PRO A 64 -11.18 2.70 12.18
CA PRO A 64 -9.81 2.24 12.34
C PRO A 64 -8.86 3.18 11.58
N PHE A 65 -7.83 3.71 12.24
CA PHE A 65 -6.91 4.72 11.68
C PHE A 65 -6.26 4.32 10.33
N TRP A 66 -6.21 3.02 10.02
CA TRP A 66 -5.72 2.46 8.76
C TRP A 66 -6.76 2.45 7.64
N LYS A 67 -8.05 2.61 7.96
CA LYS A 67 -9.10 2.83 6.97
C LYS A 67 -8.79 4.17 6.31
N HIS A 68 -8.45 4.12 5.02
CA HIS A 68 -8.26 5.29 4.14
C HIS A 68 -6.89 6.00 4.17
N LYS A 69 -5.87 5.50 4.89
CA LYS A 69 -4.50 6.07 4.85
C LYS A 69 -3.45 5.03 4.49
N ILE A 70 -2.67 5.31 3.44
CA ILE A 70 -1.51 4.50 3.06
C ILE A 70 -0.51 4.55 4.20
N THR A 71 -0.20 3.38 4.77
CA THR A 71 0.84 3.25 5.80
C THR A 71 2.07 2.60 5.19
N GLU A 72 3.20 3.25 5.35
CA GLU A 72 4.47 2.84 4.78
C GLU A 72 5.39 2.32 5.89
N PHE A 73 6.04 1.20 5.61
CA PHE A 73 6.94 0.54 6.53
C PHE A 73 8.23 0.16 5.81
N SER A 74 9.29 -0.02 6.57
CA SER A 74 10.57 -0.49 6.06
C SER A 74 11.23 -1.44 7.05
N ALA A 75 12.12 -2.29 6.56
CA ALA A 75 12.92 -3.19 7.36
C ALA A 75 14.31 -3.35 6.75
N LEU A 76 15.34 -3.36 7.60
CA LEU A 76 16.70 -3.71 7.24
C LEU A 76 17.00 -5.09 7.82
N LEU A 77 17.23 -6.07 6.95
CA LEU A 77 17.44 -7.46 7.30
C LEU A 77 18.92 -7.79 7.20
N VAL A 78 19.47 -8.25 8.31
CA VAL A 78 20.88 -8.61 8.47
C VAL A 78 21.00 -9.88 9.33
N GLY A 79 22.17 -10.54 9.32
CA GLY A 79 22.42 -11.76 10.09
C GLY A 79 22.57 -11.52 11.59
N SER A 80 22.97 -10.30 11.99
CA SER A 80 23.17 -9.93 13.41
C SER A 80 21.88 -9.69 14.20
N ASN A 81 20.71 -9.72 13.54
CA ASN A 81 19.41 -9.52 14.20
C ASN A 81 18.84 -10.80 14.84
N PHE A 82 19.49 -11.94 14.64
CA PHE A 82 19.15 -13.18 15.33
C PHE A 82 19.72 -13.18 16.75
N THR A 83 19.19 -14.07 17.61
CA THR A 83 19.72 -14.27 18.97
C THR A 83 21.16 -14.74 18.93
N ASP A 84 21.45 -15.66 18.01
CA ASP A 84 22.80 -16.09 17.66
C ASP A 84 23.13 -15.50 16.28
N SER A 85 24.13 -14.62 16.21
CA SER A 85 24.44 -13.91 14.97
C SER A 85 24.80 -14.88 13.84
N VAL A 86 24.06 -14.78 12.73
CA VAL A 86 24.27 -15.67 11.58
C VAL A 86 25.43 -15.13 10.75
N SER A 87 26.46 -15.96 10.56
CA SER A 87 27.63 -15.57 9.76
C SER A 87 27.28 -15.48 8.27
N THR A 88 27.07 -14.26 7.78
CA THR A 88 26.66 -14.01 6.39
C THR A 88 27.06 -12.62 5.92
N HIS A 89 27.28 -12.46 4.60
CA HIS A 89 27.35 -11.16 3.92
C HIS A 89 26.00 -10.72 3.34
N ALA A 90 24.96 -11.54 3.51
CA ALA A 90 23.65 -11.24 2.97
C ALA A 90 23.03 -10.05 3.71
N VAL A 91 22.55 -9.09 2.93
CA VAL A 91 21.80 -7.93 3.43
C VAL A 91 20.60 -7.75 2.54
N ALA A 92 19.44 -7.50 3.16
CA ALA A 92 18.21 -7.19 2.44
C ALA A 92 17.51 -5.97 3.03
N ILE A 93 16.83 -5.22 2.17
CA ILE A 93 15.97 -4.10 2.53
C ILE A 93 14.58 -4.44 2.06
N ALA A 94 13.60 -4.40 2.95
CA ALA A 94 12.20 -4.56 2.62
C ALA A 94 11.47 -3.23 2.72
N ASP A 95 10.82 -2.83 1.64
CA ASP A 95 9.91 -1.70 1.59
C ASP A 95 8.48 -2.23 1.53
N ILE A 96 7.67 -1.88 2.52
CA ILE A 96 6.33 -2.40 2.69
C ILE A 96 5.34 -1.24 2.62
N SER A 97 4.18 -1.45 2.02
CA SER A 97 3.08 -0.50 2.02
C SER A 97 1.77 -1.23 2.18
N VAL A 98 0.94 -0.76 3.11
CA VAL A 98 -0.37 -1.34 3.38
C VAL A 98 -1.44 -0.41 2.82
N ARG A 99 -2.30 -0.96 1.95
CA ARG A 99 -3.44 -0.27 1.32
C ARG A 99 -4.63 -1.23 1.29
N ASP A 100 -5.79 -0.80 1.75
CA ASP A 100 -7.06 -1.52 1.59
C ASP A 100 -6.99 -2.99 2.04
N SER A 101 -6.50 -3.20 3.27
CA SER A 101 -6.26 -4.53 3.85
C SER A 101 -5.36 -5.43 2.99
N SER A 102 -4.49 -4.85 2.16
CA SER A 102 -3.50 -5.57 1.37
C SER A 102 -2.11 -5.02 1.66
N LEU A 103 -1.17 -5.91 1.96
CA LEU A 103 0.22 -5.59 2.23
C LEU A 103 1.05 -5.86 0.99
N TYR A 104 1.59 -4.80 0.40
CA TYR A 104 2.51 -4.88 -0.74
C TYR A 104 3.94 -4.84 -0.20
N TYR A 105 4.78 -5.76 -0.64
CA TYR A 105 6.18 -5.82 -0.24
C TYR A 105 7.12 -5.82 -1.44
N SER A 106 8.25 -5.13 -1.28
CA SER A 106 9.37 -5.09 -2.21
C SER A 106 10.65 -5.34 -1.44
N ILE A 107 11.26 -6.50 -1.61
CA ILE A 107 12.48 -6.91 -0.91
C ILE A 107 13.64 -6.86 -1.88
N ARG A 108 14.62 -6.00 -1.60
CA ARG A 108 15.85 -5.85 -2.37
C ARG A 108 16.98 -6.47 -1.59
N LEU A 109 17.71 -7.41 -2.19
CA LEU A 109 18.69 -8.22 -1.48
C LEU A 109 19.96 -8.43 -2.31
N THR A 110 21.08 -8.58 -1.63
CA THR A 110 22.39 -8.79 -2.25
C THR A 110 23.15 -9.88 -1.51
N ARG A 111 24.04 -10.58 -2.24
CA ARG A 111 24.91 -11.67 -1.72
C ARG A 111 24.16 -12.79 -0.99
N LEU A 112 22.89 -13.01 -1.34
CA LEU A 112 22.10 -14.13 -0.82
C LEU A 112 22.22 -15.34 -1.78
N LYS A 113 22.35 -16.53 -1.19
CA LYS A 113 22.08 -17.81 -1.86
C LYS A 113 20.59 -17.86 -2.29
N PRO A 114 20.17 -18.78 -3.19
CA PRO A 114 18.76 -18.84 -3.61
C PRO A 114 17.82 -18.94 -2.41
N ALA A 115 16.97 -17.92 -2.27
CA ALA A 115 15.97 -17.83 -1.21
C ALA A 115 14.87 -18.87 -1.44
N SER A 116 14.43 -19.54 -0.36
CA SER A 116 13.39 -20.56 -0.42
C SER A 116 12.05 -20.04 0.10
N LYS A 117 12.03 -19.42 1.29
CA LYS A 117 10.80 -18.90 1.91
C LYS A 117 11.02 -17.51 2.53
N ILE A 118 10.00 -16.65 2.46
CA ILE A 118 9.90 -15.38 3.20
C ILE A 118 8.90 -15.60 4.34
N LEU A 119 9.29 -15.25 5.56
CA LEU A 119 8.48 -15.42 6.76
C LEU A 119 8.24 -14.05 7.40
N PHE A 120 6.99 -13.76 7.72
CA PHE A 120 6.63 -12.71 8.67
C PHE A 120 6.52 -13.37 10.03
N VAL A 121 7.29 -12.90 11.02
CA VAL A 121 7.36 -13.51 12.35
C VAL A 121 7.10 -12.47 13.43
N LEU A 122 6.46 -12.86 14.52
CA LEU A 122 6.28 -12.04 15.72
C LEU A 122 7.54 -12.07 16.58
N GLU A 123 7.60 -11.22 17.62
CA GLU A 123 8.71 -11.17 18.58
C GLU A 123 9.01 -12.51 19.26
N ASN A 124 7.97 -13.31 19.49
CA ASN A 124 8.08 -14.67 20.03
C ASN A 124 8.52 -15.72 18.98
N ASN A 125 8.96 -15.29 17.79
CA ASN A 125 9.31 -16.12 16.64
C ASN A 125 8.17 -16.95 16.03
N ASN A 126 6.92 -16.70 16.41
CA ASN A 126 5.79 -17.32 15.72
C ASN A 126 5.65 -16.70 14.34
N ILE A 127 5.69 -17.53 13.31
CA ILE A 127 5.40 -17.10 11.92
C ILE A 127 3.94 -16.64 11.92
N ILE A 128 3.57 -15.55 11.23
CA ILE A 128 2.18 -15.11 10.99
C ILE A 128 1.79 -15.24 9.51
N HIS A 129 2.79 -15.30 8.62
CA HIS A 129 2.59 -15.53 7.20
C HIS A 129 3.87 -16.08 6.57
N GLN A 130 3.72 -17.02 5.64
CA GLN A 130 4.81 -17.65 4.91
C GLN A 130 4.55 -17.56 3.41
N ILE A 131 5.59 -17.23 2.66
CA ILE A 131 5.56 -17.16 1.20
C ILE A 131 6.68 -18.04 0.67
N SER A 132 6.34 -19.06 -0.10
CA SER A 132 7.30 -19.93 -0.79
C SER A 132 7.73 -19.30 -2.11
N ILE A 133 9.04 -19.17 -2.34
CA ILE A 133 9.60 -18.59 -3.56
C ILE A 133 9.75 -19.68 -4.62
N GLY A 134 8.92 -19.65 -5.66
CA GLY A 134 8.97 -20.62 -6.75
C GLY A 134 10.20 -20.48 -7.66
N HIS A 135 10.72 -21.60 -8.15
CA HIS A 135 11.90 -21.69 -9.05
C HIS A 135 11.83 -20.80 -10.31
N GLN A 136 10.64 -20.45 -10.80
CA GLN A 136 10.46 -19.57 -11.96
C GLN A 136 10.79 -18.09 -11.68
N GLN A 137 10.59 -17.60 -10.44
CA GLN A 137 10.96 -16.24 -10.06
C GLN A 137 12.49 -16.04 -9.98
N LEU A 138 13.23 -17.12 -9.73
CA LEU A 138 14.70 -17.15 -9.70
C LEU A 138 15.35 -17.27 -11.10
N LYS A 139 14.66 -17.87 -12.10
CA LYS A 139 15.21 -18.11 -13.46
C LYS A 139 15.28 -16.86 -14.36
N LYS A 140 14.47 -15.82 -14.13
CA LYS A 140 14.53 -14.56 -14.91
C LYS A 140 15.66 -13.62 -14.49
N THR A 141 16.37 -13.90 -13.40
CA THR A 141 17.26 -12.93 -12.74
C THR A 141 18.73 -13.35 -12.60
N CYS A 142 19.13 -14.59 -12.92
CA CYS A 142 20.57 -14.92 -12.92
C CYS A 142 20.95 -16.01 -13.96
N ARG A 143 21.30 -15.61 -15.19
CA ARG A 143 22.18 -16.39 -16.07
C ARG A 143 23.56 -15.73 -16.04
N ARG A 144 24.49 -16.34 -15.28
CA ARG A 144 25.97 -16.24 -15.39
C ARG A 144 26.81 -15.21 -14.61
N ARG A 145 26.31 -14.35 -13.70
CA ARG A 145 27.15 -13.65 -12.69
C ARG A 145 26.26 -12.98 -11.63
N CYS A 146 26.02 -13.61 -10.48
CA CYS A 146 25.17 -13.06 -9.42
C CYS A 146 25.93 -12.02 -8.56
N SER A 147 26.35 -10.93 -9.21
CA SER A 147 26.87 -9.72 -8.53
C SER A 147 25.87 -8.56 -8.57
N ALA A 148 24.65 -8.79 -9.07
CA ALA A 148 23.58 -7.80 -9.21
C ALA A 148 22.54 -7.96 -8.08
N MET A 149 22.01 -6.83 -7.59
CA MET A 149 20.93 -6.78 -6.60
C MET A 149 19.71 -7.54 -7.09
N MET A 150 19.17 -8.44 -6.28
CA MET A 150 17.93 -9.17 -6.56
C MET A 150 16.76 -8.40 -5.95
N GLN A 151 15.60 -8.42 -6.62
CA GLN A 151 14.37 -7.80 -6.14
C GLN A 151 13.25 -8.83 -6.16
N LEU A 152 12.59 -9.03 -5.01
CA LEU A 152 11.42 -9.87 -4.82
C LEU A 152 10.22 -8.99 -4.55
N CYS A 153 9.10 -9.28 -5.22
CA CYS A 153 7.90 -8.47 -5.20
C CYS A 153 6.70 -9.37 -4.93
N GLY A 154 5.75 -8.89 -4.12
CA GLY A 154 4.49 -9.61 -3.95
C GLY A 154 3.47 -8.84 -3.12
N VAL A 155 2.31 -9.47 -2.96
CA VAL A 155 1.15 -8.91 -2.26
C VAL A 155 0.59 -9.96 -1.31
N TRP A 156 0.33 -9.57 -0.08
CA TRP A 156 -0.47 -10.34 0.87
C TRP A 156 -1.85 -9.68 0.97
N ARG A 157 -2.85 -10.30 0.31
CA ARG A 157 -4.25 -9.82 0.28
C ARG A 157 -5.01 -10.26 1.53
N LYS A 158 -6.08 -9.53 1.88
CA LYS A 158 -6.97 -9.80 3.02
C LYS A 158 -6.22 -9.85 4.37
N LEU A 159 -5.36 -8.87 4.61
CA LEU A 159 -4.64 -8.69 5.87
C LEU A 159 -5.66 -8.44 7.02
N PRO A 160 -5.70 -9.31 8.05
CA PRO A 160 -6.56 -9.13 9.22
C PRO A 160 -6.23 -7.85 10.01
N LEU A 161 -7.25 -7.25 10.64
CA LEU A 161 -7.12 -6.02 11.44
C LEU A 161 -6.06 -6.13 12.55
N LEU A 162 -5.97 -7.28 13.21
CA LEU A 162 -4.98 -7.55 14.27
C LEU A 162 -3.53 -7.36 13.78
N TYR A 163 -3.23 -7.76 12.54
CA TYR A 163 -1.88 -7.64 12.00
C TYR A 163 -1.52 -6.20 11.58
N HIS A 164 -2.52 -5.35 11.32
CA HIS A 164 -2.27 -3.91 11.19
C HIS A 164 -1.75 -3.29 12.49
N GLU A 165 -2.24 -3.78 13.63
CA GLU A 165 -1.81 -3.33 14.95
C GLU A 165 -0.39 -3.82 15.26
N TYR A 166 -0.10 -5.11 15.03
CA TYR A 166 1.26 -5.65 15.22
C TYR A 166 2.33 -4.95 14.36
N LEU A 167 2.01 -4.57 13.12
CA LEU A 167 2.92 -3.79 12.28
C LEU A 167 3.16 -2.38 12.85
N ARG A 168 2.14 -1.76 13.44
CA ARG A 168 2.25 -0.43 14.05
C ARG A 168 3.05 -0.47 15.35
N GLU A 169 2.79 -1.46 16.19
CA GLU A 169 3.48 -1.67 17.46
C GLU A 169 4.91 -2.21 17.29
N LYS A 170 5.40 -2.35 16.05
CA LYS A 170 6.74 -2.86 15.71
C LYS A 170 6.99 -4.28 16.23
N GLN A 171 5.96 -5.13 16.26
CA GLN A 171 6.06 -6.50 16.76
C GLN A 171 6.35 -7.54 15.66
N VAL A 172 6.36 -7.12 14.39
CA VAL A 172 6.57 -8.01 13.25
C VAL A 172 7.98 -7.85 12.70
N SER A 173 8.70 -8.95 12.57
CA SER A 173 9.97 -9.04 11.86
C SER A 173 9.79 -9.81 10.54
N LEU A 174 10.61 -9.47 9.56
CA LEU A 174 10.72 -10.20 8.31
C LEU A 174 11.96 -11.09 8.36
N VAL A 175 11.82 -12.36 7.94
CA VAL A 175 12.90 -13.35 7.89
C VAL A 175 12.96 -13.97 6.50
N ILE A 176 14.16 -14.08 5.94
CA ILE A 176 14.39 -14.77 4.66
C ILE A 176 15.19 -16.05 4.94
N THR A 177 14.68 -17.17 4.43
CA THR A 177 15.28 -18.50 4.60
C THR A 177 15.89 -19.00 3.29
N THR A 178 16.82 -19.95 3.41
CA THR A 178 17.41 -20.68 2.27
C THR A 178 17.35 -22.18 2.58
N ASN A 179 17.66 -23.04 1.60
CA ASN A 179 17.70 -24.49 1.83
C ASN A 179 18.74 -24.88 2.88
N GLU A 180 19.85 -24.14 2.97
CA GLU A 180 20.92 -24.36 3.96
C GLU A 180 20.58 -23.76 5.32
N TYR A 181 19.90 -22.61 5.35
CA TYR A 181 19.51 -21.89 6.56
C TYR A 181 17.99 -21.87 6.69
N SER A 182 17.43 -23.00 7.15
CA SER A 182 15.99 -23.19 7.33
C SER A 182 15.40 -22.31 8.44
N LYS A 183 16.19 -21.98 9.46
CA LYS A 183 15.82 -21.06 10.56
C LYS A 183 15.85 -19.58 10.16
N GLY A 184 16.39 -19.26 8.98
CA GLY A 184 16.57 -17.89 8.48
C GLY A 184 18.04 -17.50 8.36
N LEU A 185 18.36 -16.78 7.29
CA LEU A 185 19.69 -16.26 7.01
C LEU A 185 19.81 -14.78 7.37
N VAL A 186 18.75 -14.00 7.12
CA VAL A 186 18.66 -12.57 7.50
C VAL A 186 17.31 -12.29 8.14
N LYS A 187 17.31 -11.49 9.20
CA LYS A 187 16.11 -11.05 9.96
C LYS A 187 16.12 -9.54 10.11
N GLY A 188 14.96 -8.90 10.10
CA GLY A 188 14.85 -7.45 10.33
C GLY A 188 13.49 -7.05 10.86
N LEU A 189 13.46 -6.17 11.85
CA LEU A 189 12.23 -5.61 12.41
C LEU A 189 11.55 -4.69 11.39
N ILE A 190 10.23 -4.79 11.28
CA ILE A 190 9.43 -3.89 10.45
C ILE A 190 9.09 -2.65 11.28
N PHE A 191 9.43 -1.47 10.77
CA PHE A 191 9.15 -0.19 11.42
C PHE A 191 8.45 0.79 10.47
N PRO A 192 7.58 1.68 10.98
CA PRO A 192 6.96 2.74 10.19
C PRO A 192 8.00 3.65 9.54
N SER A 193 7.80 4.01 8.28
CA SER A 193 8.70 4.87 7.52
C SER A 193 7.96 6.07 6.93
N THR A 194 8.46 7.27 7.19
CA THR A 194 7.94 8.53 6.62
C THR A 194 8.66 8.95 5.34
N ASP A 195 9.85 8.39 5.09
CA ASP A 195 10.79 8.91 4.10
C ASP A 195 10.83 8.09 2.81
N LYS A 196 10.09 6.98 2.75
CA LYS A 196 10.07 6.09 1.58
C LYS A 196 9.68 6.82 0.29
N LYS A 197 8.75 7.78 0.33
CA LYS A 197 8.37 8.59 -0.85
C LYS A 197 9.47 9.56 -1.31
N LYS A 198 10.38 9.98 -0.42
CA LYS A 198 11.43 10.96 -0.72
C LYS A 198 12.70 10.30 -1.28
N GLU A 199 12.91 9.01 -1.04
CA GLU A 199 14.07 8.26 -1.52
C GLU A 199 14.12 8.20 -3.05
N THR A 200 15.14 8.85 -3.64
CA THR A 200 15.43 8.82 -5.08
C THR A 200 16.49 7.78 -5.43
N LEU A 201 17.57 7.72 -4.63
CA LEU A 201 18.66 6.77 -4.79
C LEU A 201 18.84 5.97 -3.50
N THR A 202 19.35 4.76 -3.64
CA THR A 202 19.44 3.78 -2.56
C THR A 202 20.73 2.98 -2.70
N ALA A 203 21.30 2.56 -1.59
CA ALA A 203 22.46 1.68 -1.54
C ALA A 203 22.28 0.66 -0.41
N ILE A 204 22.41 -0.63 -0.76
CA ILE A 204 22.53 -1.71 0.22
C ILE A 204 24.01 -1.78 0.62
N LEU A 205 24.26 -1.54 1.90
CA LEU A 205 25.61 -1.52 2.47
C LEU A 205 25.94 -2.89 3.03
N VAL A 206 27.04 -3.46 2.58
CA VAL A 206 27.49 -4.80 2.95
C VAL A 206 28.83 -4.70 3.66
N ALA A 207 28.91 -5.28 4.85
CA ALA A 207 30.16 -5.39 5.59
C ALA A 207 31.13 -6.35 4.88
N LYS A 208 32.42 -6.03 4.89
CA LYS A 208 33.46 -6.93 4.38
C LYS A 208 33.61 -8.18 5.28
N SER A 209 33.38 -8.03 6.58
CA SER A 209 33.40 -9.13 7.55
C SER A 209 32.12 -9.98 7.47
N MET A 210 32.24 -11.27 7.75
CA MET A 210 31.12 -12.23 7.79
C MET A 210 30.32 -12.19 9.10
N GLN A 211 30.32 -11.06 9.82
CA GLN A 211 29.68 -10.92 11.14
C GLN A 211 28.15 -10.72 11.05
N GLY A 212 27.57 -10.84 9.86
CA GLY A 212 26.13 -10.62 9.68
C GLY A 212 25.72 -9.14 9.81
N ALA A 213 26.67 -8.20 9.77
CA ALA A 213 26.42 -6.76 9.82
C ALA A 213 26.11 -6.18 8.43
N GLY A 214 25.31 -5.12 8.38
CA GLY A 214 24.92 -4.48 7.13
C GLY A 214 24.25 -3.13 7.34
N GLY A 215 23.86 -2.48 6.26
CA GLY A 215 23.24 -1.16 6.35
C GLY A 215 22.42 -0.77 5.12
N ARG A 216 21.75 0.38 5.25
CA ARG A 216 21.06 1.08 4.17
C ARG A 216 21.59 2.50 4.11
N ALA A 217 21.90 2.97 2.91
CA ALA A 217 21.99 4.40 2.65
C ALA A 217 20.92 4.79 1.62
N TYR A 218 20.21 5.88 1.87
CA TYR A 218 19.29 6.46 0.90
C TYR A 218 19.57 7.93 0.71
N PHE A 219 19.23 8.43 -0.49
CA PHE A 219 19.47 9.80 -0.90
C PHE A 219 18.19 10.43 -1.42
N THR A 220 17.94 11.65 -0.96
CA THR A 220 16.82 12.49 -1.32
C THR A 220 17.35 13.71 -2.05
N LEU A 221 16.71 14.08 -3.16
CA LEU A 221 17.04 15.32 -3.86
C LEU A 221 16.34 16.49 -3.18
N ASP A 222 17.11 17.51 -2.82
CA ASP A 222 16.57 18.77 -2.28
C ASP A 222 15.64 19.44 -3.31
N PRO A 223 14.54 20.10 -2.90
CA PRO A 223 13.61 20.78 -3.81
C PRO A 223 14.26 21.83 -4.71
N THR A 224 15.36 22.47 -4.28
CA THR A 224 16.11 23.44 -5.10
C THR A 224 17.02 22.78 -6.14
N GLU A 225 17.12 21.45 -6.13
CA GLU A 225 17.97 20.63 -7.00
C GLU A 225 19.49 20.95 -6.86
N THR A 226 19.90 21.56 -5.74
CA THR A 226 21.30 21.97 -5.49
C THR A 226 22.09 21.01 -4.61
N SER A 227 21.40 20.19 -3.80
CA SER A 227 22.02 19.24 -2.86
C SER A 227 21.29 17.90 -2.83
N LEU A 228 21.99 16.88 -2.33
CA LEU A 228 21.47 15.56 -2.05
C LEU A 228 21.57 15.32 -0.53
N ASP A 229 20.43 15.22 0.12
CA ASP A 229 20.38 14.77 1.51
C ASP A 229 20.57 13.26 1.55
N TYR A 230 21.34 12.78 2.51
CA TYR A 230 21.61 11.37 2.69
C TYR A 230 21.31 10.94 4.13
N SER A 231 20.83 9.72 4.26
CA SER A 231 20.59 9.06 5.53
C SER A 231 21.13 7.64 5.46
N ILE A 232 21.92 7.28 6.45
CA ILE A 232 22.67 6.03 6.53
C ILE A 232 22.32 5.36 7.84
N THR A 233 21.87 4.11 7.79
CA THR A 233 21.61 3.30 8.97
C THR A 233 22.43 2.02 8.86
N ILE A 234 23.25 1.74 9.87
CA ILE A 234 24.03 0.51 9.98
C ILE A 234 23.50 -0.30 11.16
N VAL A 235 23.35 -1.61 10.96
CA VAL A 235 22.91 -2.57 11.97
C VAL A 235 24.00 -3.61 12.17
N THR A 236 24.32 -3.86 13.43
CA THR A 236 25.36 -4.79 13.91
C THR A 236 24.84 -5.57 15.12
N ASP A 237 25.64 -6.49 15.64
CA ASP A 237 25.36 -7.29 16.82
C ASP A 237 25.11 -6.41 18.06
N LYS A 238 24.12 -6.82 18.88
CA LYS A 238 23.53 -6.02 19.98
C LYS A 238 24.44 -5.86 21.19
N GLU A 239 25.49 -6.68 21.32
CA GLU A 239 26.36 -6.69 22.51
C GLU A 239 27.55 -5.72 22.44
N ARG A 240 27.81 -5.06 21.30
CA ARG A 240 28.86 -4.05 21.23
C ARG A 240 28.34 -2.74 21.81
N SER A 241 28.71 -2.54 23.08
CA SER A 241 28.47 -1.38 23.93
C SER A 241 28.48 -0.04 23.17
N ARG A 242 27.67 0.91 23.66
CA ARG A 242 27.51 2.31 23.17
C ARG A 242 28.79 3.14 23.29
N THR A 243 29.93 2.64 22.85
CA THR A 243 31.17 3.41 22.74
C THR A 243 31.06 4.34 21.54
N GLN A 244 31.56 5.55 21.69
CA GLN A 244 31.61 6.54 20.63
C GLN A 244 32.45 5.99 19.48
N GLU A 245 31.86 5.83 18.28
CA GLU A 245 32.55 5.28 17.13
C GLU A 245 33.03 6.41 16.21
N ASN A 246 34.30 6.32 15.79
CA ASN A 246 34.81 7.18 14.72
C ASN A 246 34.47 6.56 13.36
N ILE A 247 33.72 7.31 12.57
CA ILE A 247 33.14 6.89 11.30
C ILE A 247 33.63 7.80 10.19
N THR A 248 34.25 7.20 9.19
CA THR A 248 34.62 7.88 7.95
C THR A 248 33.65 7.50 6.86
N ILE A 249 32.92 8.49 6.33
CA ILE A 249 32.01 8.30 5.21
C ILE A 249 32.68 8.85 3.97
N SER A 250 32.84 8.01 2.95
CA SER A 250 33.30 8.44 1.64
C SER A 250 32.27 8.08 0.57
N ILE A 251 31.91 9.06 -0.25
CA ILE A 251 30.98 8.89 -1.37
C ILE A 251 31.74 9.29 -2.62
N GLY A 252 31.86 8.38 -3.58
CA GLY A 252 32.63 8.67 -4.79
C GLY A 252 32.64 7.54 -5.77
N ASN A 253 33.45 7.71 -6.81
CA ASN A 253 33.73 6.67 -7.77
C ASN A 253 34.89 5.80 -7.26
N GLU A 254 35.00 4.56 -7.73
CA GLU A 254 36.02 3.58 -7.30
C GLU A 254 37.47 4.11 -7.39
N ARG A 255 37.73 5.12 -8.23
CA ARG A 255 39.07 5.72 -8.42
C ARG A 255 39.33 7.01 -7.63
N LYS A 256 38.28 7.76 -7.23
CA LYS A 256 38.42 9.04 -6.51
C LYS A 256 37.18 9.31 -5.63
N PRO A 257 37.34 9.53 -4.32
CA PRO A 257 36.25 9.98 -3.46
C PRO A 257 35.81 11.39 -3.87
N ALA A 258 34.51 11.61 -4.03
CA ALA A 258 33.94 12.91 -4.36
C ALA A 258 33.53 13.71 -3.11
N PHE A 259 33.32 13.00 -1.99
CA PHE A 259 32.94 13.55 -0.70
C PHE A 259 33.52 12.66 0.39
N ILE A 260 34.06 13.28 1.44
CA ILE A 260 34.56 12.61 2.64
C ILE A 260 34.05 13.39 3.84
N ARG A 261 33.49 12.70 4.84
CA ARG A 261 33.08 13.29 6.11
C ARG A 261 33.54 12.40 7.26
N TRP A 262 34.13 13.04 8.27
CA TRP A 262 34.57 12.41 9.50
C TRP A 262 33.56 12.74 10.59
N ILE A 263 33.05 11.73 11.27
CA ILE A 263 32.01 11.87 12.27
C ILE A 263 32.36 10.99 13.46
N SER A 264 32.06 11.47 14.66
CA SER A 264 32.17 10.70 15.89
C SER A 264 30.78 10.67 16.52
N GLU A 265 30.10 9.53 16.43
CA GLU A 265 28.70 9.40 16.85
C GLU A 265 28.50 8.16 17.70
N ARG A 266 27.51 8.22 18.59
CA ARG A 266 27.10 7.07 19.42
C ARG A 266 26.08 6.18 18.72
N GLU A 267 25.28 6.78 17.83
CA GLU A 267 24.27 6.06 17.05
C GLU A 267 24.76 5.84 15.62
N LEU A 268 24.52 4.63 15.11
CA LEU A 268 24.84 4.23 13.74
C LEU A 268 23.78 4.67 12.71
N SER A 269 23.01 5.70 13.05
CA SER A 269 22.04 6.37 12.18
C SER A 269 22.55 7.79 11.88
N ILE A 270 23.05 8.00 10.68
CA ILE A 270 23.76 9.22 10.30
C ILE A 270 23.02 9.92 9.18
N THR A 271 22.76 11.20 9.37
CA THR A 271 22.18 12.08 8.36
C THR A 271 23.14 13.19 7.95
N GLY A 272 23.00 13.68 6.73
CA GLY A 272 23.75 14.84 6.27
C GLY A 272 23.35 15.27 4.88
N THR A 273 24.01 16.33 4.42
CA THR A 273 23.76 16.91 3.10
C THR A 273 25.05 16.88 2.30
N TRP A 274 24.94 16.43 1.06
CA TRP A 274 26.01 16.44 0.08
C TRP A 274 25.67 17.46 -1.00
N LEU A 275 26.45 18.54 -1.07
CA LEU A 275 26.36 19.53 -2.16
C LEU A 275 26.48 18.81 -3.50
N ALA A 276 25.50 19.00 -4.39
CA ALA A 276 25.34 18.16 -5.56
C ALA A 276 26.60 18.23 -6.44
N PRO A 277 27.12 17.08 -6.90
CA PRO A 277 28.32 17.08 -7.72
C PRO A 277 28.00 17.64 -9.12
N GLU A 278 28.98 18.24 -9.80
CA GLU A 278 28.81 18.92 -11.10
C GLU A 278 27.90 18.18 -12.09
N LYS A 279 27.26 18.90 -13.05
CA LYS A 279 26.31 18.37 -14.07
C LYS A 279 26.78 17.10 -14.83
N ARG A 280 28.08 16.77 -14.84
CA ARG A 280 28.62 15.51 -15.37
C ARG A 280 28.55 14.35 -14.36
N ALA A 281 28.86 14.60 -13.09
CA ALA A 281 28.84 13.63 -12.01
C ALA A 281 27.42 13.16 -11.62
N SER A 282 26.41 14.03 -11.70
CA SER A 282 25.00 13.65 -11.44
C SER A 282 24.48 12.54 -12.36
N ARG A 283 24.95 12.48 -13.62
CA ARG A 283 24.61 11.40 -14.56
C ARG A 283 25.35 10.09 -14.28
N HIS A 284 26.42 10.12 -13.49
CA HIS A 284 27.17 8.93 -13.10
C HIS A 284 26.58 8.28 -11.84
N LEU A 285 25.93 9.06 -10.97
CA LEU A 285 25.16 8.57 -9.82
C LEU A 285 24.05 7.59 -10.26
N VAL A 286 23.19 8.01 -11.18
CA VAL A 286 22.07 7.20 -11.70
C VAL A 286 22.53 5.90 -12.40
N ARG A 287 23.79 5.86 -12.86
CA ARG A 287 24.37 4.70 -13.57
C ARG A 287 25.02 3.67 -12.65
N GLY A 288 24.97 3.85 -11.33
CA GLY A 288 25.62 2.92 -10.41
C GLY A 288 27.14 2.98 -10.41
N ARG A 289 27.73 4.13 -10.79
CA ARG A 289 29.20 4.32 -10.77
C ARG A 289 29.73 4.96 -9.50
N PHE A 290 28.84 5.30 -8.57
CA PHE A 290 29.21 5.80 -7.26
C PHE A 290 28.94 4.71 -6.23
N SER A 291 29.81 4.65 -5.24
CA SER A 291 29.67 3.80 -4.07
C SER A 291 29.80 4.64 -2.82
N VAL A 292 29.09 4.22 -1.79
CA VAL A 292 29.30 4.65 -0.41
C VAL A 292 30.25 3.65 0.23
N VAL A 293 31.33 4.16 0.80
CA VAL A 293 32.29 3.38 1.58
C VAL A 293 32.35 4.01 2.96
N ILE A 294 32.01 3.21 3.96
CA ILE A 294 32.00 3.59 5.36
C ILE A 294 33.07 2.77 6.05
N ILE A 295 33.96 3.45 6.76
CA ILE A 295 34.99 2.81 7.56
C ILE A 295 34.64 3.10 9.01
N THR A 296 34.42 2.06 9.79
CA THR A 296 34.27 2.15 11.25
C THR A 296 35.42 1.40 11.91
N GLN A 297 35.75 1.79 13.14
CA GLN A 297 36.84 1.16 13.91
C GLN A 297 36.50 -0.31 14.27
N THR A 298 35.22 -0.61 14.46
CA THR A 298 34.73 -1.88 15.01
C THR A 298 34.30 -2.90 13.94
N LEU A 299 33.67 -2.43 12.85
CA LEU A 299 33.11 -3.27 11.78
C LEU A 299 34.01 -3.30 10.54
N GLY A 300 35.04 -2.47 10.52
CA GLY A 300 35.92 -2.29 9.37
C GLY A 300 35.20 -1.58 8.22
N THR A 301 35.36 -2.10 7.01
CA THR A 301 34.83 -1.47 5.79
C THR A 301 33.46 -2.01 5.40
N ILE A 302 32.48 -1.13 5.29
CA ILE A 302 31.14 -1.40 4.78
C ILE A 302 30.97 -0.65 3.46
N THR A 303 30.52 -1.34 2.41
CA THR A 303 30.45 -0.76 1.06
C THR A 303 29.11 -1.03 0.38
N GLY A 304 28.62 -0.08 -0.41
CA GLY A 304 27.42 -0.28 -1.23
C GLY A 304 27.40 0.62 -2.46
N LYS A 305 26.88 0.10 -3.57
CA LYS A 305 26.71 0.88 -4.82
C LYS A 305 25.44 1.71 -4.76
N ILE A 306 25.53 2.97 -5.15
CA ILE A 306 24.38 3.89 -5.22
C ILE A 306 23.60 3.60 -6.50
N LEU A 307 22.37 3.15 -6.36
CA LEU A 307 21.49 2.79 -7.46
C LEU A 307 20.18 3.59 -7.40
N PRO A 308 19.46 3.73 -8.53
CA PRO A 308 18.08 4.19 -8.52
C PRO A 308 17.20 3.36 -7.57
N ARG A 309 16.26 4.00 -6.88
CA ARG A 309 15.25 3.28 -6.12
C ARG A 309 14.36 2.47 -7.07
N MET A 310 14.54 1.16 -7.06
CA MET A 310 13.70 0.24 -7.82
C MET A 310 12.37 0.04 -7.08
N VAL A 311 11.27 0.11 -7.83
CA VAL A 311 9.92 -0.20 -7.35
C VAL A 311 9.43 -1.48 -8.01
N CYS A 312 8.55 -2.22 -7.32
CA CYS A 312 7.91 -3.40 -7.90
C CYS A 312 6.75 -3.02 -8.84
N GLY A 313 6.16 -1.85 -8.63
CA GLY A 313 5.12 -1.30 -9.48
C GLY A 313 5.62 -0.92 -10.87
N THR A 314 4.71 -0.43 -11.69
CA THR A 314 5.04 0.16 -12.99
C THR A 314 4.57 1.61 -13.00
N PHE A 315 5.33 2.47 -13.67
CA PHE A 315 4.88 3.84 -13.87
C PHE A 315 3.99 3.85 -15.10
N GLN A 316 2.77 4.34 -14.94
CA GLN A 316 1.81 4.39 -16.03
C GLN A 316 1.21 5.78 -16.13
N ALA A 317 0.93 6.19 -17.36
CA ALA A 317 0.11 7.36 -17.63
C ALA A 317 -0.98 6.98 -18.61
N VAL A 318 -2.15 7.53 -18.41
CA VAL A 318 -3.24 7.33 -19.36
C VAL A 318 -3.65 8.66 -19.95
N LEU A 319 -3.72 8.68 -21.27
CA LEU A 319 -3.76 9.88 -22.08
C LEU A 319 -5.18 10.07 -22.59
N SER A 320 -5.80 11.16 -22.17
CA SER A 320 -7.10 11.58 -22.69
C SER A 320 -6.99 12.98 -23.24
N GLY A 321 -7.80 13.28 -24.25
CA GLY A 321 -8.04 14.65 -24.64
C GLY A 321 -8.85 15.41 -23.59
N ASP A 322 -8.85 16.73 -23.72
CA ASP A 322 -9.81 17.57 -23.01
C ASP A 322 -11.21 17.33 -23.59
N ILE A 323 -12.18 17.14 -22.69
CA ILE A 323 -13.59 17.07 -23.05
C ILE A 323 -14.06 18.52 -23.19
N ILE A 324 -14.29 18.94 -24.42
CA ILE A 324 -14.93 20.22 -24.75
C ILE A 324 -16.41 20.12 -24.31
N PRO A 325 -17.04 21.19 -23.80
CA PRO A 325 -18.46 21.19 -23.45
C PRO A 325 -19.36 20.67 -24.58
N PHE A 326 -20.49 20.08 -24.15
CA PHE A 326 -21.46 19.20 -24.83
C PHE A 326 -21.88 19.56 -26.27
N TYR A 327 -21.62 20.78 -26.75
CA TYR A 327 -22.06 21.29 -28.04
C TYR A 327 -21.14 20.93 -29.23
N LYS A 328 -19.98 20.29 -28.99
CA LYS A 328 -19.02 19.94 -30.05
C LYS A 328 -18.67 18.45 -30.03
N LYS A 329 -19.32 17.68 -30.92
CA LYS A 329 -19.00 16.27 -31.25
C LYS A 329 -17.59 16.14 -31.85
N TYR A 330 -16.54 16.18 -31.01
CA TYR A 330 -15.21 15.75 -31.43
C TYR A 330 -14.85 14.44 -30.75
N ARG A 331 -14.62 13.38 -31.54
CA ARG A 331 -13.95 12.17 -31.07
C ARG A 331 -12.55 12.58 -30.60
N THR A 332 -12.28 12.47 -29.31
CA THR A 332 -10.93 12.64 -28.76
C THR A 332 -10.19 11.32 -28.89
N GLY A 333 -8.89 11.43 -29.19
CA GLY A 333 -8.02 10.27 -29.15
C GLY A 333 -7.84 9.74 -27.74
N ILE A 334 -7.33 8.51 -27.67
CA ILE A 334 -7.03 7.81 -26.43
C ILE A 334 -5.57 7.38 -26.51
N GLY A 335 -4.88 7.34 -25.38
CA GLY A 335 -3.56 6.73 -25.33
C GLY A 335 -3.23 6.17 -23.97
N SER A 336 -2.18 5.36 -23.94
CA SER A 336 -1.61 4.78 -22.73
C SER A 336 -0.10 4.80 -22.83
N ALA A 337 0.56 5.10 -21.74
CA ALA A 337 2.01 5.07 -21.63
C ALA A 337 2.42 4.25 -20.42
N SER A 338 3.42 3.40 -20.60
CA SER A 338 4.08 2.65 -19.52
C SER A 338 5.56 2.99 -19.51
N PHE A 339 6.12 3.10 -18.31
CA PHE A 339 7.52 3.39 -18.05
C PHE A 339 8.06 2.39 -17.03
N GLN A 340 9.19 1.78 -17.35
CA GLN A 340 9.85 0.79 -16.52
C GLN A 340 11.29 1.22 -16.26
N LEU A 341 11.60 1.47 -14.99
CA LEU A 341 12.95 1.78 -14.54
C LEU A 341 13.79 0.50 -14.49
N GLN A 342 15.00 0.54 -15.05
CA GLN A 342 15.99 -0.53 -14.98
C GLN A 342 17.04 -0.24 -13.91
N GLN A 343 17.69 -1.28 -13.39
CA GLN A 343 18.76 -1.16 -12.38
C GLN A 343 19.97 -0.33 -12.85
N ASN A 344 20.24 -0.28 -14.16
CA ASN A 344 21.29 0.54 -14.75
C ASN A 344 20.90 2.03 -14.90
N GLY A 345 19.70 2.40 -14.42
CA GLY A 345 19.14 3.74 -14.49
C GLY A 345 18.44 4.07 -15.79
N ASN A 346 18.40 3.21 -16.80
CA ASN A 346 17.63 3.48 -18.02
C ASN A 346 16.13 3.33 -17.76
N ILE A 347 15.31 4.10 -18.48
CA ILE A 347 13.84 3.99 -18.41
C ILE A 347 13.35 3.49 -19.76
N ILE A 348 12.79 2.28 -19.80
CA ILE A 348 12.08 1.76 -20.97
C ILE A 348 10.70 2.40 -20.98
N TYR A 349 10.24 2.86 -22.14
CA TYR A 349 8.88 3.35 -22.30
C TYR A 349 8.18 2.70 -23.49
N LYS A 350 6.86 2.58 -23.36
CA LYS A 350 5.95 2.20 -24.44
C LYS A 350 4.74 3.12 -24.37
N ILE A 351 4.46 3.81 -25.46
CA ILE A 351 3.33 4.73 -25.58
C ILE A 351 2.48 4.25 -26.76
N GLY A 352 1.24 3.88 -26.49
CA GLY A 352 0.24 3.53 -27.50
C GLY A 352 -0.78 4.64 -27.62
N LEU A 353 -1.10 5.04 -28.85
CA LEU A 353 -2.14 6.02 -29.16
C LEU A 353 -3.15 5.39 -30.12
N SER A 354 -4.42 5.75 -29.98
CA SER A 354 -5.51 5.23 -30.80
C SER A 354 -6.56 6.31 -31.03
N ARG A 355 -7.26 6.23 -32.17
CA ARG A 355 -8.40 7.10 -32.54
C ARG A 355 -8.06 8.59 -32.51
N LEU A 356 -6.86 8.99 -32.96
CA LEU A 356 -6.48 10.41 -33.04
C LEU A 356 -7.32 11.12 -34.11
N ASP A 357 -7.59 12.41 -33.88
CA ASP A 357 -8.46 13.25 -34.73
C ASP A 357 -7.76 13.82 -35.99
N SER A 358 -6.43 13.77 -35.99
CA SER A 358 -5.53 14.25 -37.02
C SER A 358 -4.12 13.66 -36.81
N PRO A 359 -3.23 13.74 -37.82
CA PRO A 359 -1.88 13.19 -37.71
C PRO A 359 -1.13 13.67 -36.47
N LEU A 360 -0.30 12.78 -35.93
CA LEU A 360 0.53 13.06 -34.77
C LEU A 360 1.61 14.07 -35.14
N ARG A 361 1.65 15.19 -34.42
CA ARG A 361 2.70 16.19 -34.56
C ARG A 361 3.84 15.93 -33.59
N GLN A 362 3.51 15.65 -32.32
CA GLN A 362 4.52 15.53 -31.27
C GLN A 362 4.07 14.74 -30.05
N VAL A 363 4.99 13.95 -29.47
CA VAL A 363 4.87 13.37 -28.12
C VAL A 363 6.04 13.82 -27.25
N ILE A 364 5.74 14.46 -26.12
CA ILE A 364 6.71 14.96 -25.14
C ILE A 364 6.36 14.45 -23.74
N VAL A 365 7.38 14.23 -22.91
CA VAL A 365 7.22 14.07 -21.46
C VAL A 365 7.74 15.34 -20.76
N GLU A 366 6.87 16.08 -20.07
CA GLU A 366 7.20 17.36 -19.41
C GLU A 366 6.45 17.56 -18.08
N ARG A 367 6.78 18.61 -17.32
CA ARG A 367 6.03 19.05 -16.14
C ARG A 367 4.74 19.76 -16.56
N ASN A 368 3.69 19.64 -15.76
CA ASN A 368 2.44 20.37 -16.00
C ASN A 368 2.53 21.79 -15.42
N LEU A 369 2.78 22.78 -16.27
CA LEU A 369 2.76 24.19 -15.90
C LEU A 369 1.33 24.73 -16.03
N ILE A 370 0.47 24.43 -15.05
CA ILE A 370 -0.85 25.06 -14.93
C ILE A 370 -0.75 26.20 -13.91
N SER A 371 -0.08 27.28 -14.29
CA SER A 371 -0.33 28.61 -13.72
C SER A 371 0.30 29.65 -14.64
N GLY A 372 -0.54 30.49 -15.24
CA GLY A 372 -0.12 31.75 -15.80
C GLY A 372 0.33 32.65 -14.66
N SER A 373 1.61 32.61 -14.32
CA SER A 373 2.28 33.72 -13.65
C SER A 373 3.58 33.99 -14.39
N SER A 374 3.58 35.13 -15.07
CA SER A 374 4.75 35.88 -15.49
C SER A 374 5.74 35.99 -14.32
N GLY A 375 6.73 35.09 -14.31
CA GLY A 375 7.78 35.05 -13.29
C GLY A 375 8.86 34.06 -13.71
N SER A 376 9.82 34.54 -14.51
CA SER A 376 11.17 34.00 -14.73
C SER A 376 11.44 32.54 -14.29
N GLY A 377 10.75 31.57 -14.90
CA GLY A 377 10.78 30.16 -14.51
C GLY A 377 11.38 29.28 -15.60
N SER A 378 12.72 29.24 -15.65
CA SER A 378 13.57 28.27 -16.38
C SER A 378 12.99 27.62 -17.66
N ASN A 379 13.28 28.28 -18.79
CA ASN A 379 13.19 27.74 -20.16
C ASN A 379 14.15 26.55 -20.41
N MET A 380 14.04 25.46 -19.66
CA MET A 380 15.00 24.33 -19.68
C MET A 380 14.60 23.16 -20.59
N TRP A 381 13.71 23.36 -21.57
CA TRP A 381 13.51 22.40 -22.68
C TRP A 381 13.36 23.07 -24.06
N ARG A 382 13.71 24.37 -24.20
CA ARG A 382 13.65 25.11 -25.49
C ARG A 382 15.00 25.55 -26.06
N ARG A 383 16.09 25.56 -25.28
CA ARG A 383 17.43 25.94 -25.78
C ARG A 383 18.39 24.75 -25.83
N ARG A 384 18.20 23.91 -26.85
CA ARG A 384 19.24 23.28 -27.68
C ARG A 384 18.58 22.24 -28.58
N LYS A 385 18.78 22.38 -29.90
CA LYS A 385 18.61 21.34 -30.92
C LYS A 385 19.35 20.06 -30.52
N ARG A 386 18.78 19.24 -29.63
CA ARG A 386 19.19 17.86 -29.36
C ARG A 386 18.02 17.07 -28.73
N ASN A 387 17.15 16.60 -29.61
CA ASN A 387 16.26 15.41 -29.59
C ASN A 387 16.23 14.44 -28.38
N ASN A 388 16.25 14.88 -27.11
CA ASN A 388 16.23 13.93 -25.97
C ASN A 388 14.86 13.73 -25.31
N GLY A 389 13.86 14.60 -25.56
CA GLY A 389 12.49 14.43 -25.05
C GLY A 389 11.39 14.39 -26.12
N ASN A 390 11.77 14.50 -27.40
CA ASN A 390 10.85 14.37 -28.51
C ASN A 390 10.82 12.91 -28.95
N LEU A 391 9.80 12.16 -28.50
CA LEU A 391 9.68 10.72 -28.77
C LEU A 391 9.08 10.43 -30.16
N THR A 392 8.70 11.49 -30.89
CA THR A 392 8.03 11.42 -32.20
C THR A 392 8.84 10.65 -33.24
N LYS A 393 10.19 10.67 -33.17
CA LYS A 393 11.05 9.91 -34.09
C LYS A 393 10.95 8.38 -33.96
N GLN A 394 10.37 7.91 -32.85
CA GLN A 394 10.24 6.47 -32.55
C GLN A 394 8.79 5.99 -32.65
N TYR A 395 7.87 6.88 -33.07
CA TYR A 395 6.47 6.53 -33.25
C TYR A 395 6.28 5.85 -34.61
N ARG A 396 5.73 4.64 -34.58
CA ARG A 396 5.29 3.89 -35.75
C ARG A 396 3.78 4.01 -35.86
N VAL A 397 3.31 4.50 -37.00
CA VAL A 397 1.88 4.61 -37.32
C VAL A 397 1.31 3.22 -37.51
N GLY A 398 0.14 2.95 -36.93
CA GLY A 398 -0.63 1.71 -37.12
C GLY A 398 -1.82 1.93 -38.06
N ASP A 399 -2.47 0.83 -38.45
CA ASP A 399 -3.35 0.78 -39.63
C ASP A 399 -4.69 1.53 -39.51
N ILE A 400 -5.10 1.99 -38.31
CA ILE A 400 -6.44 2.57 -38.09
C ILE A 400 -6.39 3.88 -37.27
N GLY A 401 -6.88 4.98 -37.85
CA GLY A 401 -7.23 6.23 -37.13
C GLY A 401 -6.05 7.04 -36.59
N TYR A 402 -5.00 7.24 -37.40
CA TYR A 402 -3.73 7.91 -37.05
C TYR A 402 -3.06 7.40 -35.75
N GLY A 403 -3.53 6.27 -35.22
CA GLY A 403 -3.00 5.59 -34.05
C GLY A 403 -1.66 4.92 -34.33
N GLY A 404 -1.04 4.36 -33.30
CA GLY A 404 0.31 3.83 -33.40
C GLY A 404 1.00 3.68 -32.05
N TRP A 405 2.25 3.22 -32.11
CA TRP A 405 3.05 2.94 -30.92
C TRP A 405 4.42 3.60 -31.01
N ALA A 406 4.88 4.19 -29.91
CA ALA A 406 6.26 4.58 -29.70
C ALA A 406 6.87 3.72 -28.60
N ASN A 407 7.93 2.99 -28.92
CA ASN A 407 8.72 2.22 -27.95
C ASN A 407 10.17 2.69 -27.97
N GLY A 408 10.80 2.73 -26.80
CA GLY A 408 12.17 3.19 -26.70
C GLY A 408 12.77 3.06 -25.32
N THR A 409 13.98 3.58 -25.19
CA THR A 409 14.72 3.59 -23.92
C THR A 409 15.34 4.95 -23.72
N TYR A 410 14.92 5.65 -22.65
CA TYR A 410 15.57 6.86 -22.19
C TYR A 410 16.87 6.48 -21.48
N LYS A 411 17.97 6.57 -22.23
CA LYS A 411 19.32 6.26 -21.73
C LYS A 411 19.88 7.45 -20.97
N LYS A 412 20.50 7.17 -19.82
CA LYS A 412 21.25 8.16 -19.00
C LYS A 412 20.37 9.30 -18.43
N PRO A 413 19.25 9.02 -17.73
CA PRO A 413 18.46 10.05 -17.09
C PRO A 413 19.26 10.81 -16.03
N LYS A 414 18.85 12.04 -15.75
CA LYS A 414 19.37 12.82 -14.62
C LYS A 414 18.68 12.36 -13.33
N VAL A 415 19.33 12.62 -12.19
CA VAL A 415 18.72 12.41 -10.86
C VAL A 415 17.42 13.21 -10.72
N THR A 416 17.37 14.42 -11.27
CA THR A 416 16.17 15.27 -11.31
C THR A 416 15.02 14.60 -12.05
N ASP A 417 15.29 13.97 -13.20
CA ASP A 417 14.26 13.31 -14.00
C ASP A 417 13.70 12.08 -13.27
N LEU A 418 14.57 11.35 -12.57
CA LEU A 418 14.20 10.20 -11.76
C LEU A 418 13.34 10.61 -10.54
N ASN A 419 13.75 11.65 -9.80
CA ASN A 419 12.98 12.16 -8.68
C ASN A 419 11.58 12.59 -9.11
N ARG A 420 11.47 13.33 -10.22
CA ARG A 420 10.18 13.76 -10.80
C ARG A 420 9.30 12.59 -11.23
N LEU A 421 9.89 11.52 -11.77
CA LEU A 421 9.16 10.30 -12.14
C LEU A 421 8.59 9.60 -10.90
N ILE A 422 9.40 9.41 -9.86
CA ILE A 422 9.01 8.75 -8.61
C ILE A 422 7.91 9.56 -7.89
N ASN A 423 8.00 10.88 -7.92
CA ASN A 423 7.03 11.77 -7.26
C ASN A 423 5.77 12.05 -8.10
N GLY A 424 5.65 11.49 -9.31
CA GLY A 424 4.49 11.68 -10.18
C GLY A 424 4.33 13.11 -10.75
N GLU A 425 5.44 13.85 -10.88
CA GLU A 425 5.46 15.23 -11.39
C GLU A 425 5.52 15.32 -12.93
N LEU A 426 5.67 14.19 -13.61
CA LEU A 426 5.83 14.11 -15.06
C LEU A 426 4.51 13.78 -15.75
N TYR A 427 4.31 14.38 -16.92
CA TYR A 427 3.13 14.24 -17.75
C TYR A 427 3.53 13.89 -19.17
N VAL A 428 2.76 13.03 -19.80
CA VAL A 428 2.86 12.74 -21.24
C VAL A 428 1.89 13.66 -21.97
N LYS A 429 2.42 14.47 -22.87
CA LYS A 429 1.67 15.42 -23.69
C LYS A 429 1.77 15.03 -25.16
N VAL A 430 0.61 14.94 -25.79
CA VAL A 430 0.46 14.59 -27.20
C VAL A 430 -0.15 15.78 -27.92
N SER A 431 0.44 16.18 -29.04
CA SER A 431 -0.07 17.22 -29.94
C SER A 431 -0.32 16.63 -31.32
N THR A 432 -1.45 17.02 -31.92
CA THR A 432 -1.82 16.66 -33.30
C THR A 432 -1.76 17.88 -34.21
N GLU A 433 -1.92 17.70 -35.52
CA GLU A 433 -1.92 18.82 -36.47
C GLU A 433 -3.07 19.81 -36.20
N LYS A 434 -4.27 19.30 -35.90
CA LYS A 434 -5.42 20.13 -35.51
C LYS A 434 -5.23 20.72 -34.11
N ARG A 435 -4.75 19.92 -33.15
CA ARG A 435 -4.54 20.35 -31.76
C ARG A 435 -3.07 20.51 -31.43
N ARG A 436 -2.52 21.65 -31.85
CA ARG A 436 -1.10 21.99 -31.70
C ARG A 436 -0.67 22.19 -30.25
N ARG A 437 -1.54 22.79 -29.41
CA ARG A 437 -1.24 23.09 -28.00
C ARG A 437 -1.25 21.82 -27.14
N MET A 438 -2.32 21.05 -27.22
CA MET A 438 -2.52 19.83 -26.45
C MET A 438 -3.70 19.05 -27.06
N ALA A 439 -3.43 17.84 -27.54
CA ALA A 439 -4.44 16.91 -28.01
C ALA A 439 -4.81 15.92 -26.92
N LEU A 440 -3.80 15.31 -26.25
CA LEU A 440 -3.96 14.42 -25.10
C LEU A 440 -2.99 14.80 -23.99
N LEU A 441 -3.39 14.59 -22.74
CA LEU A 441 -2.57 14.72 -21.56
C LEU A 441 -2.81 13.54 -20.61
N GLY A 442 -1.74 13.06 -19.98
CA GLY A 442 -1.84 12.08 -18.89
C GLY A 442 -0.70 12.26 -17.90
N GLN A 443 -1.00 12.13 -16.60
CA GLN A 443 0.01 12.18 -15.55
C GLN A 443 0.64 10.80 -15.40
N ILE A 444 1.97 10.76 -15.24
CA ILE A 444 2.68 9.53 -14.93
C ILE A 444 2.61 9.30 -13.42
N VAL A 445 2.03 8.17 -13.02
CA VAL A 445 1.86 7.78 -11.62
C VAL A 445 2.40 6.37 -11.40
N GLU A 446 2.92 6.11 -10.19
CA GLU A 446 3.33 4.76 -9.78
C GLU A 446 2.06 3.92 -9.49
N VAL A 447 1.92 2.82 -10.21
CA VAL A 447 0.84 1.86 -10.04
C VAL A 447 1.35 0.68 -9.19
N PRO A 448 0.63 0.27 -8.13
CA PRO A 448 1.07 -0.81 -7.25
C PRO A 448 1.27 -2.12 -8.01
N TYR A 449 2.18 -2.97 -7.48
CA TYR A 449 2.48 -4.27 -8.06
C TYR A 449 1.24 -5.17 -8.08
N HIS A 450 1.02 -5.81 -9.22
CA HIS A 450 0.06 -6.89 -9.41
C HIS A 450 0.79 -8.12 -9.92
N GLU A 451 0.38 -9.29 -9.47
CA GLU A 451 0.98 -10.59 -9.84
C GLU A 451 0.96 -10.86 -11.36
N GLN A 452 0.04 -10.23 -12.09
CA GLN A 452 -0.17 -10.34 -13.53
C GLN A 452 0.21 -9.05 -14.27
N CYS A 453 0.98 -8.14 -13.67
CA CYS A 453 1.34 -6.86 -14.31
C CYS A 453 1.99 -7.00 -15.69
N ASN A 454 2.72 -8.10 -15.94
CA ASN A 454 3.39 -8.34 -17.22
C ASN A 454 2.43 -8.74 -18.35
N THR A 455 1.18 -9.13 -18.05
CA THR A 455 0.19 -9.49 -19.07
C THR A 455 -0.65 -8.28 -19.50
N PHE A 456 -0.74 -7.24 -18.67
CA PHE A 456 -1.35 -5.94 -19.01
C PHE A 456 -0.49 -5.17 -20.03
N THR A 457 -0.47 -5.61 -21.28
CA THR A 457 0.36 -5.04 -22.36
C THR A 457 -0.43 -4.37 -23.48
N GLY A 458 -1.77 -4.44 -23.41
CA GLY A 458 -2.69 -3.85 -24.39
C GLY A 458 -3.15 -2.42 -24.06
N THR A 459 -3.94 -1.84 -24.96
CA THR A 459 -4.60 -0.55 -24.74
C THR A 459 -5.66 -0.67 -23.63
N PRO A 460 -5.65 0.17 -22.60
CA PRO A 460 -6.67 0.14 -21.55
C PRO A 460 -8.06 0.43 -22.11
N LEU A 461 -9.08 -0.14 -21.47
CA LEU A 461 -10.47 0.24 -21.66
C LEU A 461 -10.68 1.63 -21.07
N VAL A 462 -11.29 2.53 -21.83
CA VAL A 462 -11.58 3.90 -21.39
C VAL A 462 -13.00 3.96 -20.89
N LEU A 463 -13.18 4.39 -19.66
CA LEU A 463 -14.50 4.60 -19.11
C LEU A 463 -14.94 6.02 -19.43
N LEU A 464 -16.16 6.14 -19.94
CA LEU A 464 -16.77 7.39 -20.35
C LEU A 464 -17.95 7.70 -19.42
N PRO A 465 -18.29 8.99 -19.22
CA PRO A 465 -19.48 9.32 -18.45
C PRO A 465 -20.73 8.77 -19.15
N PRO A 466 -21.71 8.23 -18.38
CA PRO A 466 -22.97 7.81 -18.95
C PRO A 466 -23.71 9.00 -19.58
N ASN A 467 -24.61 8.73 -20.52
CA ASN A 467 -25.43 9.76 -21.16
C ASN A 467 -26.83 9.77 -20.52
N PRO A 468 -27.30 10.88 -19.91
CA PRO A 468 -26.66 12.20 -19.76
C PRO A 468 -25.56 12.25 -18.70
N ASN A 469 -24.51 13.05 -18.93
CA ASN A 469 -23.36 13.12 -18.03
C ASN A 469 -23.73 13.76 -16.68
N PRO A 470 -23.60 13.04 -15.56
CA PRO A 470 -23.98 13.55 -14.23
C PRO A 470 -23.00 14.60 -13.67
N LEU A 471 -21.80 14.75 -14.23
CA LEU A 471 -20.75 15.64 -13.70
C LEU A 471 -20.45 16.84 -14.62
N LYS A 472 -20.33 18.03 -14.01
CA LYS A 472 -19.81 19.25 -14.67
C LYS A 472 -18.29 19.24 -14.91
N TYR A 473 -17.55 18.32 -14.26
CA TYR A 473 -16.07 18.26 -14.31
C TYR A 473 -15.57 16.94 -14.93
N PRO A 474 -14.46 16.95 -15.67
CA PRO A 474 -13.98 15.78 -16.41
C PRO A 474 -13.22 14.80 -15.50
N VAL A 475 -13.94 13.85 -14.90
CA VAL A 475 -13.32 12.64 -14.32
C VAL A 475 -13.02 11.66 -15.45
N LYS A 476 -11.85 11.04 -15.43
CA LYS A 476 -11.40 10.09 -16.45
C LYS A 476 -11.00 8.80 -15.76
N ALA A 477 -11.40 7.65 -16.29
CA ALA A 477 -10.94 6.37 -15.75
C ALA A 477 -10.61 5.37 -16.84
N TYR A 478 -9.75 4.43 -16.47
CA TYR A 478 -9.24 3.40 -17.35
C TYR A 478 -9.19 2.08 -16.62
N ALA A 479 -9.41 0.98 -17.33
CA ALA A 479 -9.37 -0.35 -16.77
C ALA A 479 -8.61 -1.32 -17.66
N TRP A 480 -7.91 -2.23 -17.01
CA TRP A 480 -7.42 -3.46 -17.60
C TRP A 480 -8.11 -4.63 -16.94
N LEU A 481 -8.57 -5.58 -17.75
CA LEU A 481 -9.19 -6.82 -17.29
C LEU A 481 -8.61 -7.98 -18.09
N ILE A 482 -8.19 -9.03 -17.41
CA ILE A 482 -7.61 -10.23 -18.01
C ILE A 482 -8.13 -11.46 -17.26
N MET A 483 -8.54 -12.48 -18.02
CA MET A 483 -8.87 -13.78 -17.45
C MET A 483 -7.59 -14.60 -17.19
N GLY A 484 -7.39 -15.02 -15.95
CA GLY A 484 -6.31 -15.89 -15.52
C GLY A 484 -6.63 -17.37 -15.70
N VAL A 485 -5.62 -18.22 -15.44
CA VAL A 485 -5.81 -19.68 -15.36
C VAL A 485 -6.66 -20.01 -14.15
N GLY A 486 -7.65 -20.89 -14.30
CA GLY A 486 -8.60 -21.21 -13.22
C GLY A 486 -9.74 -20.21 -13.05
N CYS A 487 -10.10 -19.49 -14.12
CA CYS A 487 -11.29 -18.62 -14.17
C CYS A 487 -11.30 -17.47 -13.16
N GLN A 488 -10.12 -16.93 -12.89
CA GLN A 488 -9.95 -15.76 -12.02
C GLN A 488 -9.81 -14.50 -12.88
N LEU A 489 -10.69 -13.52 -12.70
CA LEU A 489 -10.61 -12.25 -13.42
C LEU A 489 -9.68 -11.29 -12.67
N HIS A 490 -8.53 -11.00 -13.25
CA HIS A 490 -7.61 -9.99 -12.74
C HIS A 490 -7.95 -8.64 -13.33
N TYR A 491 -8.04 -7.62 -12.48
CA TYR A 491 -8.41 -6.28 -12.90
C TYR A 491 -7.55 -5.22 -12.24
N GLN A 492 -7.37 -4.12 -12.97
CA GLN A 492 -6.71 -2.92 -12.49
C GLN A 492 -7.44 -1.72 -13.09
N ILE A 493 -7.92 -0.83 -12.23
CA ILE A 493 -8.73 0.32 -12.61
C ILE A 493 -8.08 1.57 -12.03
N MET A 494 -7.88 2.58 -12.87
CA MET A 494 -7.26 3.85 -12.50
C MET A 494 -8.20 5.01 -12.82
N ILE A 495 -8.31 5.97 -11.90
CA ILE A 495 -9.09 7.19 -12.03
C ILE A 495 -8.15 8.39 -11.97
N GLN A 496 -8.37 9.37 -12.85
CA GLN A 496 -7.65 10.64 -12.85
C GLN A 496 -8.65 11.81 -12.89
N GLY A 497 -8.27 12.95 -12.29
CA GLY A 497 -9.09 14.16 -12.29
C GLY A 497 -10.10 14.26 -11.15
N ARG A 498 -9.86 13.58 -10.02
CA ARG A 498 -10.68 13.76 -8.80
C ARG A 498 -10.55 15.21 -8.32
N THR A 499 -11.64 15.96 -8.40
CA THR A 499 -11.77 17.29 -7.79
C THR A 499 -12.11 17.15 -6.31
N THR A 500 -11.85 18.19 -5.51
CA THR A 500 -12.24 18.28 -4.09
C THR A 500 -13.74 18.07 -3.84
N THR A 501 -14.57 18.17 -4.88
CA THR A 501 -16.02 17.94 -4.86
C THR A 501 -16.44 16.46 -4.90
N LEU A 502 -15.53 15.53 -5.17
CA LEU A 502 -15.75 14.07 -5.14
C LEU A 502 -15.19 13.46 -3.84
N SER A 503 -15.59 14.04 -2.70
CA SER A 503 -15.13 13.64 -1.36
C SER A 503 -15.67 12.28 -0.89
N GLU A 504 -16.74 11.80 -1.50
CA GLU A 504 -17.33 10.49 -1.22
C GLU A 504 -16.56 9.33 -1.91
N PRO A 505 -16.52 8.13 -1.31
CA PRO A 505 -15.82 6.98 -1.85
C PRO A 505 -16.49 6.46 -3.14
N LEU A 506 -15.71 6.29 -4.19
CA LEU A 506 -16.16 5.68 -5.44
C LEU A 506 -16.03 4.16 -5.35
N ASN A 507 -16.92 3.41 -5.99
CA ASN A 507 -16.87 1.95 -6.02
C ASN A 507 -16.99 1.44 -7.46
N ALA A 508 -16.20 0.43 -7.82
CA ALA A 508 -16.24 -0.26 -9.10
C ALA A 508 -17.10 -1.52 -9.02
N TYR A 509 -18.00 -1.67 -9.99
CA TYR A 509 -18.87 -2.83 -10.16
C TYR A 509 -18.78 -3.35 -11.58
N LEU A 510 -18.80 -4.68 -11.72
CA LEU A 510 -19.00 -5.36 -12.98
C LEU A 510 -20.43 -5.88 -13.02
N THR A 511 -21.21 -5.46 -14.00
CA THR A 511 -22.64 -5.78 -14.10
C THR A 511 -22.99 -6.31 -15.49
N ASN A 512 -23.96 -7.21 -15.57
CA ASN A 512 -24.62 -7.51 -16.85
C ASN A 512 -25.45 -6.30 -17.31
N SER A 513 -25.65 -6.12 -18.62
CA SER A 513 -26.27 -4.93 -19.25
C SER A 513 -27.67 -4.58 -18.74
N ASP A 514 -28.37 -5.52 -18.08
CA ASP A 514 -29.79 -5.42 -17.73
C ASP A 514 -30.02 -5.16 -16.22
N GLY A 515 -28.96 -4.98 -15.43
CA GLY A 515 -29.06 -4.77 -13.98
C GLY A 515 -29.32 -3.30 -13.61
N HIS A 516 -30.55 -2.97 -13.21
CA HIS A 516 -30.81 -1.76 -12.42
C HIS A 516 -30.19 -1.91 -11.02
N ILE A 517 -29.29 -1.01 -10.63
CA ILE A 517 -28.55 -1.01 -9.34
C ILE A 517 -29.48 -0.75 -8.13
N ASN A 518 -30.78 -0.56 -8.34
CA ASN A 518 -31.74 -0.14 -7.32
C ASN A 518 -32.43 -1.28 -6.55
N SER A 519 -31.96 -2.53 -6.63
CA SER A 519 -32.52 -3.64 -5.83
C SER A 519 -31.43 -4.44 -5.11
N PRO A 520 -31.51 -4.62 -3.78
CA PRO A 520 -30.54 -5.38 -2.97
C PRO A 520 -30.49 -6.90 -3.27
N HIS A 521 -31.24 -7.39 -4.26
CA HIS A 521 -31.51 -8.82 -4.48
C HIS A 521 -30.97 -9.43 -5.79
N THR A 522 -29.98 -8.84 -6.47
CA THR A 522 -29.37 -9.48 -7.66
C THR A 522 -27.85 -9.65 -7.54
N SER A 523 -27.42 -10.48 -6.59
CA SER A 523 -26.03 -10.95 -6.47
C SER A 523 -25.57 -11.81 -7.65
N GLU A 524 -26.50 -12.35 -8.46
CA GLU A 524 -26.17 -13.20 -9.61
C GLU A 524 -25.62 -12.43 -10.82
N ASN A 525 -25.95 -11.14 -10.95
CA ASN A 525 -25.63 -10.35 -12.15
C ASN A 525 -24.62 -9.22 -11.89
N THR A 526 -24.16 -9.06 -10.65
CA THR A 526 -23.28 -7.98 -10.24
C THR A 526 -22.13 -8.51 -9.39
N SER A 527 -20.91 -8.01 -9.64
CA SER A 527 -19.73 -8.34 -8.85
C SER A 527 -19.00 -7.08 -8.43
N ILE A 528 -18.70 -6.97 -7.13
CA ILE A 528 -17.97 -5.84 -6.56
C ILE A 528 -16.49 -6.01 -6.88
N MET A 529 -15.94 -5.09 -7.66
CA MET A 529 -14.50 -5.05 -7.95
C MET A 529 -13.72 -4.29 -6.87
N GLY A 530 -14.34 -3.37 -6.15
CA GLY A 530 -13.72 -2.75 -4.98
C GLY A 530 -13.91 -1.25 -4.92
N ASN A 531 -13.35 -0.67 -3.86
CA ASN A 531 -13.59 0.71 -3.47
C ASN A 531 -12.34 1.56 -3.73
N PHE A 532 -12.52 2.75 -4.30
CA PHE A 532 -11.46 3.70 -4.59
C PHE A 532 -11.16 4.59 -3.38
N TYR A 533 -10.22 4.14 -2.57
CA TYR A 533 -9.64 4.95 -1.50
C TYR A 533 -8.51 5.86 -2.00
N ASP A 534 -7.86 5.47 -3.11
CA ASP A 534 -6.90 6.28 -3.86
C ASP A 534 -7.41 6.43 -5.31
N ASN A 535 -6.51 6.73 -6.25
CA ASN A 535 -6.78 6.80 -7.68
C ASN A 535 -6.66 5.43 -8.39
N VAL A 536 -6.37 4.35 -7.68
CA VAL A 536 -6.17 3.01 -8.27
C VAL A 536 -6.84 1.94 -7.42
N VAL A 537 -7.54 1.02 -8.08
CA VAL A 537 -8.09 -0.22 -7.51
C VAL A 537 -7.56 -1.39 -8.32
N SER A 538 -7.09 -2.44 -7.64
CA SER A 538 -6.57 -3.61 -8.35
C SER A 538 -6.78 -4.90 -7.56
N GLY A 539 -7.20 -5.96 -8.23
CA GLY A 539 -7.61 -7.18 -7.55
C GLY A 539 -7.80 -8.38 -8.45
N THR A 540 -8.24 -9.46 -7.81
CA THR A 540 -8.60 -10.71 -8.46
C THR A 540 -10.00 -11.09 -7.99
N LEU A 541 -10.93 -11.23 -8.93
CA LEU A 541 -12.25 -11.80 -8.66
C LEU A 541 -12.18 -13.31 -8.93
N THR A 542 -12.41 -14.09 -7.88
CA THR A 542 -12.43 -15.56 -7.94
C THR A 542 -13.84 -16.13 -7.96
N ALA A 543 -14.82 -15.40 -7.42
CA ALA A 543 -16.23 -15.78 -7.41
C ALA A 543 -17.00 -14.91 -8.40
N ILE A 544 -17.15 -15.40 -9.63
CA ILE A 544 -17.92 -14.76 -10.70
C ILE A 544 -19.02 -15.74 -11.13
N SER A 545 -20.24 -15.24 -11.33
CA SER A 545 -21.36 -16.08 -11.76
C SER A 545 -21.20 -16.56 -13.21
N GLN A 546 -21.80 -17.70 -13.55
CA GLN A 546 -21.81 -18.23 -14.92
C GLN A 546 -22.43 -17.25 -15.92
N HIS A 547 -23.49 -16.54 -15.52
CA HIS A 547 -24.12 -15.49 -16.31
C HIS A 547 -23.17 -14.33 -16.63
N LEU A 548 -22.36 -13.91 -15.66
CA LEU A 548 -21.42 -12.82 -15.84
C LEU A 548 -20.20 -13.25 -16.68
N PHE A 549 -19.73 -14.50 -16.55
CA PHE A 549 -18.71 -15.06 -17.45
C PHE A 549 -19.19 -15.07 -18.92
N LYS A 550 -20.44 -15.48 -19.16
CA LYS A 550 -21.05 -15.45 -20.50
C LYS A 550 -21.21 -14.02 -21.02
N ALA A 551 -21.60 -13.07 -20.17
CA ALA A 551 -21.69 -11.66 -20.52
C ALA A 551 -20.31 -11.06 -20.87
N LEU A 552 -19.25 -11.44 -20.15
CA LEU A 552 -17.87 -11.05 -20.45
C LEU A 552 -17.39 -11.60 -21.80
N ASP A 553 -17.71 -12.86 -22.09
CA ASP A 553 -17.32 -13.52 -23.35
C ASP A 553 -18.01 -12.86 -24.56
N ASN A 554 -19.31 -12.56 -24.43
CA ASN A 554 -20.12 -11.93 -25.47
C ASN A 554 -19.91 -10.41 -25.59
N GLY A 555 -19.20 -9.76 -24.67
CA GLY A 555 -19.01 -8.31 -24.65
C GLY A 555 -20.21 -7.49 -24.14
N ASN A 556 -21.15 -8.13 -23.45
CA ASN A 556 -22.34 -7.50 -22.86
C ASN A 556 -22.15 -7.08 -21.40
N ALA A 557 -21.02 -7.44 -20.78
CA ALA A 557 -20.69 -6.97 -19.45
C ALA A 557 -20.39 -5.45 -19.46
N THR A 558 -20.72 -4.77 -18.38
CA THR A 558 -20.52 -3.33 -18.19
C THR A 558 -19.74 -3.11 -16.90
N LEU A 559 -18.62 -2.39 -17.00
CA LEU A 559 -17.87 -1.92 -15.84
C LEU A 559 -18.35 -0.52 -15.50
N ARG A 560 -18.84 -0.33 -14.28
CA ARG A 560 -19.41 0.94 -13.80
C ARG A 560 -18.67 1.41 -12.56
N ILE A 561 -18.34 2.69 -12.53
CA ILE A 561 -17.85 3.38 -11.33
C ILE A 561 -18.99 4.23 -10.82
N ILE A 562 -19.44 3.97 -9.59
CA ILE A 562 -20.57 4.65 -8.98
C ILE A 562 -20.16 5.32 -7.68
N ASN A 563 -21.03 6.19 -7.18
CA ASN A 563 -20.96 6.78 -5.84
C ASN A 563 -22.38 6.91 -5.27
N ARG A 564 -22.52 7.09 -3.96
CA ARG A 564 -23.80 7.35 -3.28
C ARG A 564 -24.61 8.47 -3.94
N ARG A 565 -23.95 9.57 -4.30
CA ARG A 565 -24.61 10.70 -4.99
C ARG A 565 -25.03 10.39 -6.44
N TYR A 566 -24.39 9.43 -7.10
CA TYR A 566 -24.61 9.10 -8.51
C TYR A 566 -24.72 7.58 -8.68
N PRO A 567 -25.83 6.96 -8.22
CA PRO A 567 -26.02 5.51 -8.26
C PRO A 567 -26.19 4.97 -9.69
N SER A 568 -26.65 5.80 -10.63
CA SER A 568 -26.74 5.48 -12.06
C SER A 568 -25.36 5.40 -12.75
N GLY A 569 -24.27 5.66 -12.04
CA GLY A 569 -22.91 5.61 -12.55
C GLY A 569 -22.33 6.97 -12.92
N ILE A 570 -21.04 7.12 -12.65
CA ILE A 570 -20.23 8.29 -12.97
C ILE A 570 -19.42 8.04 -14.24
N LEU A 571 -18.92 6.81 -14.39
CA LEU A 571 -18.17 6.35 -15.56
C LEU A 571 -18.57 4.90 -15.88
N GLU A 572 -18.72 4.58 -17.15
CA GLU A 572 -19.07 3.25 -17.63
C GLU A 572 -18.32 2.86 -18.91
N VAL A 573 -18.14 1.56 -19.11
CA VAL A 573 -17.63 0.98 -20.36
C VAL A 573 -18.17 -0.43 -20.56
N LYS A 574 -18.49 -0.78 -21.81
CA LYS A 574 -18.76 -2.18 -22.18
C LYS A 574 -17.45 -2.96 -22.24
N VAL A 575 -17.44 -4.14 -21.62
CA VAL A 575 -16.25 -4.96 -21.45
C VAL A 575 -16.45 -6.31 -22.12
N ALA A 576 -15.50 -6.67 -22.99
CA ALA A 576 -15.39 -7.99 -23.58
C ALA A 576 -14.07 -8.63 -23.13
N VAL A 577 -14.15 -9.76 -22.43
CA VAL A 577 -13.00 -10.57 -22.03
C VAL A 577 -13.29 -12.01 -22.46
N PRO A 578 -12.73 -12.46 -23.60
CA PRO A 578 -12.93 -13.81 -24.11
C PRO A 578 -12.59 -14.85 -23.05
N ASN A 579 -13.50 -15.79 -22.81
CA ASN A 579 -13.33 -16.83 -21.82
C ASN A 579 -14.25 -18.04 -22.09
N ASN A 580 -13.82 -19.23 -21.68
CA ASN A 580 -14.62 -20.45 -21.72
C ASN A 580 -15.10 -20.90 -20.33
N CYS A 581 -14.98 -20.03 -19.33
CA CYS A 581 -15.22 -20.34 -17.92
C CYS A 581 -16.68 -20.71 -17.63
N TRP A 582 -17.60 -20.18 -18.43
CA TRP A 582 -19.02 -20.48 -18.33
C TRP A 582 -19.40 -21.89 -18.82
N LYS A 583 -18.50 -22.61 -19.52
CA LYS A 583 -18.73 -23.97 -20.02
C LYS A 583 -18.32 -25.07 -19.04
N LEU A 584 -17.42 -24.76 -18.10
CA LEU A 584 -16.84 -25.72 -17.15
C LEU A 584 -17.87 -26.32 -16.17
N SER A 585 -19.11 -25.81 -16.10
CA SER A 585 -20.19 -26.44 -15.29
C SER A 585 -21.02 -27.47 -16.06
N GLN A 586 -20.79 -27.68 -17.36
CA GLN A 586 -21.63 -28.57 -18.19
C GLN A 586 -20.98 -29.92 -18.56
N ASP A 587 -19.65 -30.08 -18.42
CA ASP A 587 -18.92 -31.25 -18.97
C ASP A 587 -18.28 -32.17 -17.92
N VAL A 588 -18.96 -32.51 -16.81
CA VAL A 588 -18.47 -33.56 -15.89
C VAL A 588 -19.55 -34.60 -15.61
N ASN A 589 -19.83 -35.43 -16.62
CA ASN A 589 -20.28 -36.79 -16.41
C ASN A 589 -19.20 -37.73 -16.93
N GLY A 590 -18.29 -38.17 -16.05
CA GLY A 590 -17.32 -39.22 -16.32
C GLY A 590 -15.93 -38.72 -16.70
N ILE A 591 -15.09 -38.47 -15.70
CA ILE A 591 -13.71 -38.97 -15.53
C ILE A 591 -13.22 -38.42 -14.20
N ASP A 592 -12.63 -39.32 -13.41
CA ASP A 592 -12.18 -39.17 -12.03
C ASP A 592 -11.26 -37.93 -11.83
N SER A 593 -11.84 -36.82 -11.40
CA SER A 593 -11.14 -35.57 -11.09
C SER A 593 -10.73 -35.54 -9.63
N PHE A 594 -9.53 -36.04 -9.34
CA PHE A 594 -8.89 -35.98 -8.02
C PHE A 594 -8.47 -34.55 -7.58
N LEU A 595 -8.90 -33.50 -8.28
CA LEU A 595 -8.87 -32.12 -7.81
C LEU A 595 -10.06 -31.36 -8.42
N VAL A 596 -10.81 -30.68 -7.55
CA VAL A 596 -11.96 -29.78 -7.82
C VAL A 596 -13.32 -30.49 -7.88
N GLY A 597 -14.20 -30.12 -6.94
CA GLY A 597 -15.65 -30.28 -7.04
C GLY A 597 -16.24 -31.36 -6.15
N THR A 598 -16.26 -31.15 -4.83
CA THR A 598 -17.25 -31.84 -3.99
C THR A 598 -18.63 -31.40 -4.44
N SER A 599 -19.46 -32.36 -4.89
CA SER A 599 -20.91 -32.31 -5.11
C SER A 599 -21.59 -30.99 -4.66
N ASP A 600 -22.10 -30.24 -5.66
CA ASP A 600 -22.74 -28.91 -5.60
C ASP A 600 -24.09 -28.87 -4.84
N LYS A 601 -24.33 -29.84 -3.94
CA LYS A 601 -25.40 -29.76 -2.94
C LYS A 601 -24.89 -29.71 -1.49
N ASP A 602 -23.61 -29.99 -1.25
CA ASP A 602 -23.00 -29.96 0.10
C ASP A 602 -22.04 -28.74 0.29
N ASP A 603 -21.52 -28.15 -0.80
CA ASP A 603 -20.51 -27.05 -0.71
C ASP A 603 -21.12 -25.63 -0.61
N ARG A 604 -22.35 -25.42 -1.12
CA ARG A 604 -23.11 -24.17 -0.89
C ARG A 604 -23.50 -23.99 0.57
N GLN A 605 -23.52 -25.07 1.34
CA GLN A 605 -23.78 -25.08 2.78
C GLN A 605 -22.49 -24.93 3.61
N ARG A 606 -21.30 -25.19 3.03
CA ARG A 606 -19.99 -25.15 3.72
C ARG A 606 -19.21 -23.84 3.54
N SER A 607 -19.67 -22.91 2.72
CA SER A 607 -18.99 -21.62 2.47
C SER A 607 -19.77 -20.39 2.91
N LYS A 608 -21.01 -20.58 3.40
CA LYS A 608 -21.84 -19.50 3.95
C LYS A 608 -22.49 -19.98 5.21
N CYS A 609 -22.49 -19.14 6.22
CA CYS A 609 -23.06 -19.46 7.51
C CYS A 609 -24.41 -18.78 7.60
N LYS A 610 -25.45 -19.55 7.92
CA LYS A 610 -26.78 -18.99 8.19
C LYS A 610 -26.89 -18.68 9.68
N PHE A 611 -27.19 -17.43 10.00
CA PHE A 611 -27.38 -16.96 11.36
C PHE A 611 -28.53 -15.96 11.42
N GLU A 612 -29.50 -16.16 12.31
CA GLU A 612 -30.70 -15.30 12.48
C GLU A 612 -31.38 -14.87 11.17
N ASN A 613 -31.59 -15.84 10.27
CA ASN A 613 -32.19 -15.65 8.94
C ASN A 613 -31.39 -14.76 7.95
N ARG A 614 -30.16 -14.37 8.28
CA ARG A 614 -29.20 -13.79 7.34
C ARG A 614 -28.11 -14.79 6.97
N TRP A 615 -27.60 -14.65 5.76
CA TRP A 615 -26.48 -15.41 5.25
C TRP A 615 -25.24 -14.56 5.33
N HIS A 616 -24.18 -15.13 5.90
CA HIS A 616 -22.88 -14.49 6.05
C HIS A 616 -21.84 -15.28 5.26
N GLU A 617 -20.99 -14.56 4.55
CA GLU A 617 -19.94 -15.14 3.70
C GLU A 617 -18.78 -15.70 4.53
N GLU A 618 -18.06 -16.68 4.00
CA GLU A 618 -16.86 -17.24 4.63
C GLU A 618 -15.84 -16.15 5.02
N GLY A 619 -15.51 -16.07 6.31
CA GLY A 619 -14.62 -15.06 6.90
C GLY A 619 -15.29 -13.72 7.23
N GLU A 620 -16.61 -13.58 7.00
CA GLU A 620 -17.39 -12.42 7.45
C GLU A 620 -17.59 -12.46 8.96
N THR A 621 -17.57 -11.28 9.60
CA THR A 621 -17.80 -11.10 11.04
C THR A 621 -18.92 -10.10 11.27
N TRP A 622 -19.89 -10.43 12.13
CA TRP A 622 -21.07 -9.59 12.41
C TRP A 622 -21.52 -9.68 13.87
N VAL A 623 -22.43 -8.80 14.27
CA VAL A 623 -23.13 -8.83 15.56
C VAL A 623 -24.57 -9.31 15.30
N PRO A 624 -25.06 -10.35 16.02
CA PRO A 624 -26.38 -10.96 15.86
C PRO A 624 -27.56 -9.99 15.73
N SER A 625 -27.83 -9.24 16.81
CA SER A 625 -29.05 -8.44 17.00
C SER A 625 -28.75 -7.26 17.92
N GLU A 626 -29.56 -6.19 17.83
CA GLU A 626 -29.52 -5.04 18.77
C GLU A 626 -29.84 -5.44 20.22
N GLN A 627 -30.37 -6.64 20.46
CA GLN A 627 -30.63 -7.20 21.79
C GLN A 627 -29.49 -8.12 22.28
N GLU A 628 -28.62 -8.60 21.37
CA GLU A 628 -27.44 -9.43 21.67
C GLU A 628 -26.14 -8.70 21.30
N LEU A 629 -26.03 -7.42 21.65
CA LEU A 629 -24.88 -6.54 21.37
C LEU A 629 -23.53 -7.09 21.91
N CYS A 630 -23.58 -8.06 22.81
CA CYS A 630 -22.44 -8.70 23.46
C CYS A 630 -21.93 -9.97 22.80
N LYS A 631 -22.34 -10.28 21.57
CA LYS A 631 -21.82 -11.43 20.84
C LYS A 631 -21.24 -10.98 19.50
N THR A 632 -20.08 -11.51 19.14
CA THR A 632 -19.52 -11.34 17.79
C THR A 632 -19.42 -12.70 17.13
N CYS A 633 -20.09 -12.84 16.00
CA CYS A 633 -20.13 -14.06 15.22
C CYS A 633 -19.25 -13.93 13.99
N SER A 634 -18.67 -15.05 13.58
CA SER A 634 -17.84 -15.16 12.40
C SER A 634 -18.21 -16.42 11.63
N CYS A 635 -18.16 -16.35 10.30
CA CYS A 635 -18.40 -17.52 9.48
C CYS A 635 -17.08 -18.21 9.16
N VAL A 636 -16.90 -19.45 9.62
CA VAL A 636 -15.68 -20.23 9.38
C VAL A 636 -16.08 -21.65 8.95
N GLN A 637 -15.66 -22.03 7.75
CA GLN A 637 -15.94 -23.30 7.08
C GLN A 637 -17.44 -23.65 7.09
N GLY A 638 -18.29 -22.63 6.88
CA GLY A 638 -19.75 -22.80 6.84
C GLY A 638 -20.40 -22.98 8.23
N GLN A 639 -19.63 -22.91 9.31
CA GLN A 639 -20.16 -22.86 10.68
C GLN A 639 -20.06 -21.45 11.27
N VAL A 640 -21.14 -21.04 11.95
CA VAL A 640 -21.12 -19.80 12.73
C VAL A 640 -20.35 -20.04 14.01
N SER A 641 -19.22 -19.35 14.18
CA SER A 641 -18.49 -19.28 15.43
C SER A 641 -18.76 -17.94 16.10
N CYS A 642 -19.61 -17.95 17.13
CA CYS A 642 -19.90 -16.79 17.97
C CYS A 642 -19.04 -16.80 19.24
N ILE A 643 -18.48 -15.65 19.58
CA ILE A 643 -17.68 -15.45 20.79
C ILE A 643 -18.33 -14.31 21.57
N ASP A 644 -18.50 -14.51 22.88
CA ASP A 644 -18.99 -13.47 23.78
C ASP A 644 -17.95 -12.34 23.90
N VAL A 645 -18.43 -11.10 23.85
CA VAL A 645 -17.63 -9.90 24.06
C VAL A 645 -17.26 -9.86 25.55
N LEU A 646 -16.00 -10.18 25.85
CA LEU A 646 -15.46 -10.11 27.20
C LEU A 646 -15.33 -8.64 27.63
N CYS A 647 -16.21 -8.20 28.52
CA CYS A 647 -16.19 -6.85 29.05
C CYS A 647 -15.04 -6.67 30.06
N PRO A 648 -14.37 -5.49 30.08
CA PRO A 648 -13.38 -5.19 31.09
C PRO A 648 -14.04 -5.10 32.48
N LEU A 649 -13.39 -5.67 33.50
CA LEU A 649 -13.81 -5.53 34.90
C LEU A 649 -13.74 -4.05 35.31
N LEU A 650 -14.90 -3.45 35.59
CA LEU A 650 -15.01 -2.07 36.02
C LEU A 650 -14.80 -1.94 37.54
N GLY A 651 -14.02 -0.94 37.96
CA GLY A 651 -13.69 -0.68 39.36
C GLY A 651 -14.63 0.28 40.10
N CYS A 652 -15.86 0.50 39.61
CA CYS A 652 -16.85 1.37 40.24
C CYS A 652 -17.91 0.56 41.01
N GLN A 653 -18.43 1.12 42.10
CA GLN A 653 -19.41 0.45 42.97
C GLN A 653 -20.78 0.21 42.31
N ASN A 654 -21.16 0.97 41.28
CA ASN A 654 -22.46 0.83 40.63
C ASN A 654 -22.37 1.06 39.10
N PRO A 655 -21.96 0.04 38.32
CA PRO A 655 -21.92 0.12 36.86
C PRO A 655 -23.33 0.23 36.27
N ILE A 656 -23.54 1.15 35.33
CA ILE A 656 -24.81 1.34 34.65
C ILE A 656 -24.75 0.70 33.26
N HIS A 657 -25.78 -0.07 32.92
CA HIS A 657 -25.95 -0.60 31.58
C HIS A 657 -26.71 0.41 30.73
N VAL A 658 -26.09 0.89 29.66
CA VAL A 658 -26.71 1.85 28.72
C VAL A 658 -27.31 1.06 27.56
N GLU A 659 -28.56 1.38 27.18
CA GLU A 659 -29.21 0.76 26.03
C GLU A 659 -28.39 1.01 24.74
N GLY A 660 -28.15 -0.05 23.96
CA GLY A 660 -27.34 0.01 22.74
C GLY A 660 -25.83 -0.26 22.91
N LEU A 661 -25.34 -0.45 24.15
CA LEU A 661 -23.96 -0.83 24.43
C LEU A 661 -23.89 -2.20 25.12
N CYS A 662 -22.91 -3.01 24.73
CA CYS A 662 -22.70 -4.32 25.33
C CYS A 662 -22.15 -4.24 26.77
N CYS A 663 -21.08 -3.47 26.97
CA CYS A 663 -20.40 -3.45 28.26
C CYS A 663 -20.99 -2.37 29.17
N PRO A 664 -21.16 -2.66 30.47
CA PRO A 664 -21.54 -1.65 31.44
C PRO A 664 -20.51 -0.52 31.42
N VAL A 665 -20.96 0.67 31.77
CA VAL A 665 -20.10 1.86 31.90
C VAL A 665 -20.21 2.38 33.32
N CYS A 666 -19.10 2.87 33.86
CA CYS A 666 -19.16 3.58 35.13
C CYS A 666 -19.84 4.94 34.88
N PRO A 667 -20.84 5.33 35.67
CA PRO A 667 -21.34 6.69 35.63
C PRO A 667 -20.20 7.64 36.00
N ASP A 668 -19.85 8.54 35.09
CA ASP A 668 -18.91 9.61 35.39
C ASP A 668 -19.48 10.43 36.56
N LEU A 669 -18.79 10.43 37.70
CA LEU A 669 -19.18 11.22 38.88
C LEU A 669 -19.38 12.70 38.55
N SER A 670 -18.77 13.21 37.47
CA SER A 670 -18.96 14.59 37.00
C SER A 670 -20.37 14.85 36.48
N ILE A 671 -21.04 13.86 35.89
CA ILE A 671 -22.41 14.02 35.37
C ILE A 671 -23.39 14.04 36.56
N TYR A 672 -23.24 13.11 37.51
CA TYR A 672 -24.08 13.09 38.72
C TYR A 672 -23.89 14.35 39.57
N LEU A 673 -22.65 14.82 39.77
CA LEU A 673 -22.41 16.09 40.46
C LEU A 673 -23.00 17.27 39.70
N SER A 674 -22.92 17.29 38.36
CA SER A 674 -23.46 18.39 37.56
C SER A 674 -25.00 18.44 37.62
N ILE A 675 -25.66 17.28 37.57
CA ILE A 675 -27.11 17.18 37.69
C ILE A 675 -27.52 17.54 39.12
N TYR A 676 -26.84 17.01 40.13
CA TYR A 676 -27.11 17.31 41.54
C TYR A 676 -26.90 18.80 41.87
N LEU A 677 -25.80 19.42 41.41
CA LEU A 677 -25.60 20.86 41.56
C LEU A 677 -26.68 21.66 40.82
N SER A 678 -27.06 21.25 39.61
CA SER A 678 -28.08 21.99 38.85
C SER A 678 -29.45 21.96 39.53
N ILE A 679 -29.85 20.80 40.08
CA ILE A 679 -31.11 20.64 40.82
C ILE A 679 -31.03 21.44 42.12
N TYR A 680 -29.93 21.33 42.88
CA TYR A 680 -29.74 22.05 44.13
C TYR A 680 -29.77 23.58 43.93
N LEU A 681 -29.10 24.08 42.88
CA LEU A 681 -29.08 25.50 42.56
C LEU A 681 -30.47 26.01 42.14
N SER A 682 -31.22 25.20 41.37
CA SER A 682 -32.58 25.56 40.95
C SER A 682 -33.55 25.67 42.14
N ILE A 683 -33.48 24.73 43.08
CA ILE A 683 -34.29 24.75 44.31
C ILE A 683 -33.91 25.95 45.18
N TYR A 684 -32.62 26.20 45.37
CA TYR A 684 -32.15 27.33 46.18
C TYR A 684 -32.59 28.68 45.60
N LEU A 685 -32.48 28.87 44.28
CA LEU A 685 -32.97 30.09 43.62
C LEU A 685 -34.49 30.25 43.76
N SER A 686 -35.26 29.16 43.64
CA SER A 686 -36.71 29.22 43.79
C SER A 686 -37.13 29.63 45.21
N ILE A 687 -36.47 29.09 46.23
CA ILE A 687 -36.72 29.45 47.64
C ILE A 687 -36.29 30.89 47.91
N TYR A 688 -35.13 31.31 47.41
CA TYR A 688 -34.64 32.68 47.56
C TYR A 688 -35.59 33.69 46.94
N ILE A 689 -36.06 33.45 45.71
CA ILE A 689 -37.05 34.30 45.03
C ILE A 689 -38.36 34.35 45.82
N TYR A 690 -38.86 33.20 46.30
CA TYR A 690 -40.07 33.15 47.11
C TYR A 690 -39.93 33.96 48.41
N LEU A 691 -38.80 33.81 49.12
CA LEU A 691 -38.53 34.57 50.34
C LEU A 691 -38.38 36.06 50.07
N SER A 692 -37.71 36.44 48.97
CA SER A 692 -37.53 37.84 48.57
C SER A 692 -38.85 38.51 48.22
N ILE A 693 -39.77 37.80 47.53
CA ILE A 693 -41.12 38.28 47.24
C ILE A 693 -41.93 38.40 48.54
N TYR A 694 -41.85 37.41 49.43
CA TYR A 694 -42.56 37.45 50.72
C TYR A 694 -42.10 38.63 51.60
N LEU A 695 -40.79 38.91 51.65
CA LEU A 695 -40.19 40.03 52.37
C LEU A 695 -40.41 41.41 51.72
N SER A 696 -40.89 41.47 50.48
CA SER A 696 -41.24 42.74 49.82
C SER A 696 -42.75 43.01 49.78
N ILE A 697 -43.56 42.05 50.24
CA ILE A 697 -45.02 42.18 50.42
C ILE A 697 -45.37 42.45 51.90
N LEU A 698 -44.51 42.03 52.84
CA LEU A 698 -44.44 42.54 54.21
C LEU A 698 -43.75 43.91 54.24
#